data_AF-A0A0W0TGD9-F1
#
_entry.id   AF-A0A0W0TGD9-F1
#
_cell.length_a   1.000
_cell.length_b   1.000
_cell.length_c   1.000
_cell.angle_alpha   90.00
_cell.angle_beta   90.00
_cell.angle_gamma   90.00
#
_symmetry.space_group_name_H-M   'P 1'
#
loop_
_entity.id
_entity.type
_entity.pdbx_description
1 polymer ?
#
loop_
_entity_poly.entity_id
_entity_poly.type
_entity_poly.pdbx_seq_one_letter_code
_entity_poly.pdbx_strand_id
1 'polypeptide(L)'
;MVYFIHGTAKNVIIDLNRTSLLMKPEKDRRSIVGDITRTLFLGTRSELNVHLKRWQDETIPNHLFYWQGDMSAGNIQMLFPDSAFKRADEPKELLSEAYFKQKKTASFAYVDKAGIPSGFGFCYRADDPSLWLIAITKNTHLPVEQREVYVLTSFNPEPYLVESGKRKVSVSSQTLFPISGTIKTHINSPRMESIACSLVTNFNKFNVQADILMLCAQYVTSESDRFEDNETLLNLLEEKPERIINNALLQKLNTVGSHLSPRQVIDCLTPESALHKVLLPLVDKQGMTPDVRERAYVILRLDRLGLLKQYEWITDDDSLLDFIKSLLNEFDDRLIAHFTTEKQVAFFRFLNRSPYKMEMARLLITQKKKPTPVVWKAVEFFHDAFLKQDDDYIQAVVFRLLLINPELTPQELLGLIKALTPSKFLAQVFNPVVLADDLGKYPFNQQLERIRAMQSYFATVLPKFEQAQALRKKSLQSDFLKSLGKRYTDGQDLNVLAICENEEQIKACQVLLELEFSTEILAFTVHNEALVAAINHLDALNLKSAIRPLLGMPLFHVILPTLFKCPFLHQRALLIFIAQKLIKIEEMDELRQRLVEEPYLASLIIALHEQKHSPSEILNISADPVKSRALHLLMTLKLSVEPSALESPIGYLVSLLYSACEHALYKEEVKDYLIDVLPGLLKNQFPAPVDKPAMIAQLSQIICDYQQVVTVAASLAINLDWLDLLKKKPRLQAMAVALREFDVDAREPGKKPRLTPLLFTEFASYFITLHDKPEDDSIRHAALALTITHSEDQSSQVTHHLPALMTKPQLAPAVLAVHGRNLPVLPLFQEDNQASRVALVTHLAKLDCRKAQHYQLAMDTSEQGYDFRKIMDNVKCFPEVLQQDATQFVVDAIIQRQRGGFFKQGQKNLLAEEKNRNYGNALAMRVLLVNRFRQLGLGNHLIDLLLEESEKGRHFFNLVTQVETRFQTIRRRLLSHAPDKQARYLEPERQYRTQLYKMIYDALCHEPRPDKDAFLQRLKHAEAPLMAIANEDRHPLLRKTLMMVTNLLTLIFTVGIANAYHYRQCGDFLFFERPATSEGINALDIELAKTIGAPAA
;
A
#
# COMPACT_ATOMS: atom_id res chain seq x y z
N MET A 1 16.19 -27.11 -37.27
CA MET A 1 17.02 -28.17 -36.66
C MET A 1 16.53 -28.37 -35.24
N VAL A 2 16.65 -29.59 -34.70
CA VAL A 2 16.35 -29.87 -33.29
C VAL A 2 17.64 -30.35 -32.62
N TYR A 3 17.89 -29.87 -31.42
CA TYR A 3 19.07 -30.19 -30.62
C TYR A 3 18.66 -31.01 -29.41
N PHE A 4 19.41 -32.07 -29.14
CA PHE A 4 19.23 -32.95 -27.99
C PHE A 4 20.44 -32.83 -27.06
N ILE A 5 20.17 -32.47 -25.81
CA ILE A 5 21.16 -32.31 -24.75
C ILE A 5 20.85 -33.33 -23.66
N HIS A 6 21.85 -34.10 -23.24
CA HIS A 6 21.66 -35.04 -22.13
C HIS A 6 22.88 -35.12 -21.19
N GLY A 7 22.60 -35.32 -19.91
CA GLY A 7 23.59 -35.45 -18.86
C GLY A 7 22.95 -35.50 -17.48
N THR A 8 23.77 -35.42 -16.43
CA THR A 8 23.25 -35.21 -15.07
C THR A 8 22.80 -33.76 -14.91
N ALA A 9 21.84 -33.49 -14.02
CA ALA A 9 21.35 -32.12 -13.79
C ALA A 9 22.52 -31.17 -13.45
N LYS A 10 23.47 -31.61 -12.62
CA LYS A 10 24.69 -30.87 -12.32
C LYS A 10 25.49 -30.50 -13.57
N ASN A 11 25.75 -31.47 -14.44
CA ASN A 11 26.55 -31.23 -15.65
C ASN A 11 25.81 -30.33 -16.64
N VAL A 12 24.49 -30.53 -16.82
CA VAL A 12 23.66 -29.66 -17.68
C VAL A 12 23.69 -28.21 -17.19
N ILE A 13 23.57 -28.00 -15.87
CA ILE A 13 23.60 -26.66 -15.28
C ILE A 13 24.98 -26.00 -15.42
N ILE A 14 26.08 -26.74 -15.21
CA ILE A 14 27.45 -26.23 -15.38
C ILE A 14 27.70 -25.87 -16.85
N ASP A 15 27.39 -26.78 -17.76
CA ASP A 15 27.72 -26.61 -19.17
C ASP A 15 26.87 -25.52 -19.84
N LEU A 16 25.66 -25.23 -19.34
CA LEU A 16 24.85 -24.09 -19.79
C LEU A 16 25.21 -22.75 -19.10
N ASN A 17 26.30 -22.72 -18.33
CA ASN A 17 26.74 -21.56 -17.55
C ASN A 17 25.62 -21.01 -16.65
N ARG A 18 24.96 -21.91 -15.91
CA ARG A 18 23.85 -21.63 -14.98
C ARG A 18 24.19 -22.06 -13.55
N THR A 19 25.45 -21.94 -13.16
CA THR A 19 25.95 -22.38 -11.84
C THR A 19 25.19 -21.77 -10.64
N SER A 20 24.50 -20.64 -10.82
CA SER A 20 23.57 -20.10 -9.83
C SER A 20 22.43 -21.05 -9.46
N LEU A 21 22.01 -21.96 -10.35
CA LEU A 21 21.02 -23.02 -10.06
C LEU A 21 21.59 -24.14 -9.18
N LEU A 22 22.92 -24.22 -8.99
CA LEU A 22 23.57 -25.11 -8.03
C LEU A 22 23.81 -24.45 -6.67
N MET A 23 23.67 -23.12 -6.57
CA MET A 23 23.79 -22.43 -5.30
C MET A 23 22.64 -22.86 -4.40
N LYS A 24 22.96 -23.25 -3.17
CA LYS A 24 22.00 -23.77 -2.18
C LYS A 24 21.15 -22.61 -1.67
N PRO A 25 19.84 -22.51 -1.99
CA PRO A 25 18.96 -21.72 -1.16
C PRO A 25 18.86 -22.39 0.22
N GLU A 26 18.83 -21.63 1.31
CA GLU A 26 18.54 -22.14 2.66
C GLU A 26 17.10 -22.66 2.72
N LYS A 27 16.83 -23.82 2.11
CA LYS A 27 15.51 -24.46 2.09
C LYS A 27 15.49 -25.59 3.10
N ASP A 28 14.59 -25.48 4.05
CA ASP A 28 14.25 -26.56 4.95
C ASP A 28 13.30 -27.56 4.27
N ARG A 29 13.07 -28.70 4.92
CA ARG A 29 12.09 -29.70 4.47
C ARG A 29 10.68 -29.13 4.34
N ARG A 30 10.33 -28.07 5.08
CA ARG A 30 9.01 -27.42 4.98
C ARG A 30 8.80 -26.79 3.61
N SER A 31 9.88 -26.35 2.96
CA SER A 31 9.83 -25.85 1.57
C SER A 31 9.40 -26.94 0.60
N ILE A 32 9.92 -28.17 0.73
CA ILE A 32 9.48 -29.33 -0.06
C ILE A 32 8.00 -29.63 0.20
N VAL A 33 7.58 -29.72 1.47
CA VAL A 33 6.17 -30.00 1.81
C VAL A 33 5.21 -28.94 1.26
N GLY A 34 5.62 -27.67 1.32
CA GLY A 34 4.86 -26.56 0.74
C GLY A 34 4.73 -26.65 -0.78
N ASP A 35 5.79 -27.08 -1.47
CA ASP A 35 5.80 -27.20 -2.93
C ASP A 35 5.17 -28.50 -3.44
N ILE A 36 5.17 -29.58 -2.65
CA ILE A 36 4.43 -30.82 -2.96
C ILE A 36 2.99 -30.44 -3.28
N THR A 37 2.31 -29.72 -2.40
CA THR A 37 0.88 -29.38 -2.59
C THR A 37 0.58 -28.44 -3.77
N ARG A 38 1.62 -27.84 -4.36
CA ARG A 38 1.54 -26.95 -5.54
C ARG A 38 2.00 -27.63 -6.83
N THR A 39 2.56 -28.82 -6.73
CA THR A 39 3.06 -29.56 -7.90
C THR A 39 1.89 -30.19 -8.63
N LEU A 40 1.80 -29.92 -9.94
CA LEU A 40 0.86 -30.62 -10.82
C LEU A 40 1.39 -32.02 -11.10
N PHE A 41 0.52 -33.01 -11.01
CA PHE A 41 0.83 -34.42 -11.17
C PHE A 41 -0.11 -35.07 -12.19
N LEU A 42 0.48 -35.84 -13.10
CA LEU A 42 -0.22 -36.55 -14.14
C LEU A 42 0.01 -38.06 -13.98
N GLY A 43 -0.86 -38.69 -13.21
CA GLY A 43 -0.80 -40.11 -12.92
C GLY A 43 -2.01 -40.61 -12.15
N THR A 44 -2.04 -41.92 -11.92
CA THR A 44 -3.05 -42.60 -11.11
C THR A 44 -2.83 -42.33 -9.63
N ARG A 45 -3.80 -42.69 -8.79
CA ARG A 45 -3.65 -42.64 -7.33
C ARG A 45 -2.47 -43.48 -6.83
N SER A 46 -2.25 -44.65 -7.42
CA SER A 46 -1.14 -45.53 -7.07
C SER A 46 0.21 -44.84 -7.33
N GLU A 47 0.35 -44.24 -8.52
CA GLU A 47 1.53 -43.48 -8.92
C GLU A 47 1.75 -42.25 -8.02
N LEU A 48 0.68 -41.53 -7.65
CA LEU A 48 0.73 -40.41 -6.71
C LEU A 48 1.31 -40.84 -5.35
N ASN A 49 0.87 -41.98 -4.83
CA ASN A 49 1.36 -42.51 -3.56
C ASN A 49 2.85 -42.86 -3.64
N VAL A 50 3.33 -43.40 -4.77
CA VAL A 50 4.76 -43.64 -5.01
C VAL A 50 5.52 -42.30 -5.02
N HIS A 51 5.01 -41.30 -5.74
CA HIS A 51 5.60 -39.97 -5.78
C HIS A 51 5.71 -39.34 -4.39
N LEU A 52 4.61 -39.32 -3.62
CA LEU A 52 4.57 -38.83 -2.25
C LEU A 52 5.55 -39.57 -1.36
N LYS A 53 5.54 -40.91 -1.39
CA LYS A 53 6.44 -41.75 -0.59
C LYS A 53 7.90 -41.41 -0.83
N ARG A 54 8.31 -41.21 -2.08
CA ARG A 54 9.70 -40.90 -2.46
C ARG A 54 10.12 -39.49 -2.07
N TRP A 55 9.25 -38.50 -2.27
CA TRP A 55 9.54 -37.10 -1.94
C TRP A 55 9.45 -36.80 -0.44
N GLN A 56 8.66 -37.59 0.29
CA GLN A 56 8.55 -37.49 1.74
C GLN A 56 9.53 -38.42 2.48
N ASP A 57 10.31 -39.25 1.78
CA ASP A 57 11.32 -40.13 2.38
C ASP A 57 12.37 -39.30 3.12
N GLU A 58 12.52 -39.54 4.42
CA GLU A 58 13.47 -38.80 5.27
C GLU A 58 14.91 -39.26 5.13
N THR A 59 15.11 -40.46 4.60
CA THR A 59 16.44 -41.04 4.40
C THR A 59 17.17 -40.41 3.23
N ILE A 60 16.43 -39.81 2.29
CA ILE A 60 16.97 -39.13 1.12
C ILE A 60 17.12 -37.66 1.47
N PRO A 61 18.34 -37.09 1.45
CA PRO A 61 18.58 -35.69 1.79
C PRO A 61 18.19 -34.75 0.63
N ASN A 62 17.00 -34.95 0.06
CA ASN A 62 16.48 -34.22 -1.09
C ASN A 62 16.40 -32.71 -0.85
N HIS A 63 16.08 -32.28 0.38
CA HIS A 63 16.06 -30.88 0.81
C HIS A 63 17.40 -30.15 0.64
N LEU A 64 18.54 -30.85 0.71
CA LEU A 64 19.87 -30.24 0.55
C LEU A 64 20.14 -29.76 -0.89
N PHE A 65 19.37 -30.25 -1.86
CA PHE A 65 19.59 -30.05 -3.30
C PHE A 65 18.29 -29.73 -4.04
N TYR A 66 17.29 -29.19 -3.32
CA TYR A 66 15.96 -28.95 -3.86
C TYR A 66 15.77 -27.51 -4.37
N TRP A 67 15.24 -27.39 -5.58
CA TRP A 67 14.76 -26.17 -6.21
C TRP A 67 13.28 -26.28 -6.57
N GLN A 68 12.56 -25.15 -6.50
CA GLN A 68 11.15 -25.13 -6.85
C GLN A 68 10.98 -25.54 -8.32
N GLY A 69 10.12 -26.51 -8.58
CA GLY A 69 9.90 -27.08 -9.90
C GLY A 69 10.72 -28.34 -10.21
N ASP A 70 11.61 -28.80 -9.31
CA ASP A 70 12.36 -30.05 -9.53
C ASP A 70 11.43 -31.27 -9.71
N MET A 71 10.32 -31.31 -8.97
CA MET A 71 9.35 -32.41 -9.01
C MET A 71 8.71 -32.59 -10.40
N SER A 72 8.43 -31.48 -11.08
CA SER A 72 7.71 -31.44 -12.35
C SER A 72 8.60 -31.13 -13.55
N ALA A 73 9.91 -30.96 -13.35
CA ALA A 73 10.80 -30.32 -14.31
C ALA A 73 10.35 -28.89 -14.69
N GLY A 74 9.71 -28.15 -13.77
CA GLY A 74 9.33 -26.74 -13.97
C GLY A 74 10.52 -25.76 -13.92
N ASN A 75 11.66 -26.19 -13.37
CA ASN A 75 12.91 -25.43 -13.34
C ASN A 75 13.58 -25.32 -14.73
N ILE A 76 13.11 -26.09 -15.72
CA ILE A 76 13.71 -26.18 -17.07
C ILE A 76 13.72 -24.84 -17.80
N GLN A 77 12.73 -23.97 -17.53
CA GLN A 77 12.64 -22.65 -18.14
C GLN A 77 13.80 -21.73 -17.75
N MET A 78 14.57 -22.11 -16.73
CA MET A 78 15.74 -21.38 -16.24
C MET A 78 17.06 -21.88 -16.86
N LEU A 79 17.04 -23.02 -17.56
CA LEU A 79 18.22 -23.59 -18.20
C LEU A 79 18.77 -22.66 -19.29
N PHE A 80 17.89 -21.96 -19.99
CA PHE A 80 18.25 -21.00 -21.03
C PHE A 80 17.88 -19.58 -20.60
N PRO A 81 18.65 -18.55 -21.00
CA PRO A 81 18.22 -17.17 -20.82
C PRO A 81 16.97 -16.91 -21.65
N ASP A 82 16.16 -15.91 -21.26
CA ASP A 82 15.02 -15.49 -22.07
C ASP A 82 15.41 -15.05 -23.49
N SER A 83 16.66 -14.59 -23.70
CA SER A 83 17.18 -14.29 -25.03
C SER A 83 17.22 -15.49 -25.98
N ALA A 84 17.17 -16.74 -25.49
CA ALA A 84 17.10 -17.93 -26.32
C ALA A 84 15.73 -18.14 -26.99
N PHE A 85 14.69 -17.48 -26.48
CA PHE A 85 13.34 -17.49 -27.05
C PHE A 85 12.99 -16.15 -27.72
N LYS A 86 13.97 -15.27 -27.96
CA LYS A 86 13.77 -14.04 -28.73
C LYS A 86 13.74 -14.36 -30.23
N ARG A 87 12.85 -13.68 -30.97
CA ARG A 87 12.91 -13.67 -32.43
C ARG A 87 14.09 -12.82 -32.90
N ALA A 88 14.60 -13.10 -34.09
CA ALA A 88 15.76 -12.39 -34.63
C ALA A 88 15.51 -10.88 -34.86
N ASP A 89 14.24 -10.50 -35.09
CA ASP A 89 13.76 -9.14 -35.30
C ASP A 89 13.34 -8.41 -34.01
N GLU A 90 13.33 -9.11 -32.86
CA GLU A 90 12.96 -8.49 -31.59
C GLU A 90 14.11 -7.65 -31.01
N PRO A 91 13.83 -6.43 -30.52
CA PRO A 91 14.86 -5.55 -30.01
C PRO A 91 15.61 -6.19 -28.83
N LYS A 92 16.91 -5.87 -28.73
CA LYS A 92 17.78 -6.40 -27.66
C LYS A 92 17.40 -5.87 -26.27
N GLU A 93 16.65 -4.78 -26.21
CA GLU A 93 16.14 -4.13 -24.99
C GLU A 93 15.12 -5.01 -24.22
N LEU A 94 14.73 -4.53 -23.04
CA LEU A 94 13.92 -5.23 -22.03
C LEU A 94 12.74 -6.00 -22.64
N LEU A 95 12.55 -7.25 -22.19
CA LEU A 95 11.45 -8.10 -22.62
C LEU A 95 10.13 -7.43 -22.24
N SER A 96 9.33 -7.08 -23.24
CA SER A 96 8.04 -6.43 -23.04
C SER A 96 7.01 -7.38 -22.40
N GLU A 97 5.94 -6.82 -21.83
CA GLU A 97 4.78 -7.60 -21.38
C GLU A 97 4.21 -8.49 -22.51
N ALA A 98 4.32 -8.04 -23.76
CA ALA A 98 3.92 -8.81 -24.93
C ALA A 98 4.74 -10.11 -25.08
N TYR A 99 6.06 -10.07 -24.85
CA TYR A 99 6.90 -11.28 -24.89
C TYR A 99 6.43 -12.32 -23.87
N PHE A 100 6.25 -11.91 -22.60
CA PHE A 100 5.83 -12.83 -21.54
C PHE A 100 4.41 -13.36 -21.73
N LYS A 101 3.52 -12.61 -22.36
CA LYS A 101 2.20 -13.11 -22.77
C LYS A 101 2.29 -14.24 -23.80
N GLN A 102 3.27 -14.18 -24.70
CA GLN A 102 3.47 -15.18 -25.75
C GLN A 102 4.32 -16.38 -25.32
N LYS A 103 5.20 -16.22 -24.33
CA LYS A 103 5.96 -17.32 -23.73
C LYS A 103 5.04 -18.16 -22.85
N LYS A 104 4.80 -19.41 -23.24
CA LYS A 104 3.96 -20.37 -22.52
C LYS A 104 4.82 -21.48 -21.94
N THR A 105 4.47 -21.94 -20.74
CA THR A 105 5.17 -23.02 -20.04
C THR A 105 4.18 -23.93 -19.36
N ALA A 106 4.42 -25.24 -19.41
CA ALA A 106 3.72 -26.20 -18.58
C ALA A 106 4.69 -27.25 -18.05
N SER A 107 4.40 -27.79 -16.87
CA SER A 107 5.24 -28.81 -16.25
C SER A 107 4.41 -29.69 -15.32
N PHE A 108 4.66 -31.00 -15.35
CA PHE A 108 3.95 -31.98 -14.54
C PHE A 108 4.94 -33.01 -13.97
N ALA A 109 4.68 -33.43 -12.74
CA ALA A 109 5.30 -34.61 -12.16
C ALA A 109 4.55 -35.87 -12.64
N TYR A 110 5.27 -36.97 -12.81
CA TYR A 110 4.70 -38.29 -13.07
C TYR A 110 5.57 -39.37 -12.43
N VAL A 111 5.11 -40.61 -12.47
CA VAL A 111 5.91 -41.79 -12.13
C VAL A 111 6.02 -42.64 -13.38
N ASP A 112 7.24 -43.02 -13.74
CA ASP A 112 7.48 -43.84 -14.92
C ASP A 112 7.12 -45.32 -14.68
N LYS A 113 7.17 -46.15 -15.73
CA LYS A 113 6.88 -47.59 -15.64
C LYS A 113 7.77 -48.36 -14.64
N ALA A 114 8.94 -47.83 -14.31
CA ALA A 114 9.86 -48.41 -13.33
C ALA A 114 9.58 -47.93 -11.89
N GLY A 115 8.54 -47.12 -11.67
CA GLY A 115 8.23 -46.57 -10.36
C GLY A 115 9.14 -45.40 -9.96
N ILE A 116 9.80 -44.76 -10.94
CA ILE A 116 10.73 -43.65 -10.72
C ILE A 116 9.99 -42.31 -10.82
N PRO A 117 10.03 -41.46 -9.76
CA PRO A 117 9.54 -40.09 -9.83
C PRO A 117 10.29 -39.30 -10.89
N SER A 118 9.53 -38.75 -11.83
CA SER A 118 10.04 -38.04 -13.00
C SER A 118 9.26 -36.74 -13.21
N GLY A 119 9.89 -35.78 -13.87
CA GLY A 119 9.30 -34.50 -14.26
C GLY A 119 9.29 -34.37 -15.77
N PHE A 120 8.25 -33.75 -16.31
CA PHE A 120 8.10 -33.43 -17.71
C PHE A 120 7.64 -31.98 -17.85
N GLY A 121 8.39 -31.17 -18.58
CA GLY A 121 7.98 -29.81 -18.85
C GLY A 121 8.33 -29.36 -20.25
N PHE A 122 7.65 -28.31 -20.69
CA PHE A 122 7.91 -27.67 -21.95
C PHE A 122 7.70 -26.16 -21.87
N CYS A 123 8.38 -25.45 -22.75
CA CYS A 123 8.34 -24.00 -22.90
C CYS A 123 8.30 -23.67 -24.39
N TYR A 124 7.42 -22.77 -24.82
CA TYR A 124 7.31 -22.39 -26.23
C TYR A 124 6.82 -20.96 -26.39
N ARG A 125 6.89 -20.45 -27.61
CA ARG A 125 6.24 -19.20 -28.01
C ARG A 125 4.98 -19.46 -28.82
N ALA A 126 3.87 -18.86 -28.38
CA ALA A 126 2.58 -19.00 -29.04
C ALA A 126 2.52 -18.24 -30.38
N ASP A 127 3.23 -17.12 -30.50
CA ASP A 127 3.30 -16.32 -31.73
C ASP A 127 4.46 -16.73 -32.67
N ASP A 128 5.44 -17.49 -32.16
CA ASP A 128 6.46 -18.16 -32.97
C ASP A 128 6.61 -19.63 -32.55
N PRO A 129 5.80 -20.52 -33.14
CA PRO A 129 5.83 -21.94 -32.81
C PRO A 129 7.15 -22.64 -33.18
N SER A 130 8.09 -21.96 -33.84
CA SER A 130 9.41 -22.50 -34.13
C SER A 130 10.37 -22.39 -32.94
N LEU A 131 10.03 -21.64 -31.89
CA LEU A 131 10.85 -21.44 -30.69
C LEU A 131 10.25 -22.21 -29.51
N TRP A 132 10.85 -23.36 -29.18
CA TRP A 132 10.35 -24.24 -28.12
C TRP A 132 11.46 -25.10 -27.49
N LEU A 133 11.15 -25.64 -26.31
CA LEU A 133 11.97 -26.54 -25.53
C LEU A 133 11.08 -27.56 -24.79
N ILE A 134 11.49 -28.82 -24.79
CA ILE A 134 10.91 -29.91 -23.98
C ILE A 134 12.02 -30.46 -23.09
N ALA A 135 11.71 -30.77 -21.84
CA ALA A 135 12.66 -31.37 -20.93
C ALA A 135 12.03 -32.45 -20.05
N ILE A 136 12.82 -33.49 -19.81
CA ILE A 136 12.49 -34.63 -18.96
C ILE A 136 13.58 -34.73 -17.90
N THR A 137 13.17 -34.82 -16.64
CA THR A 137 14.08 -35.04 -15.52
C THR A 137 13.69 -36.34 -14.84
N LYS A 138 14.61 -37.31 -14.76
CA LYS A 138 14.42 -38.54 -13.98
C LYS A 138 15.01 -38.42 -12.60
N ASN A 139 14.56 -39.29 -11.71
CA ASN A 139 15.05 -39.37 -10.34
C ASN A 139 14.94 -38.03 -9.62
N THR A 140 13.83 -37.31 -9.82
CA THR A 140 13.69 -35.91 -9.39
C THR A 140 13.90 -35.72 -7.88
N HIS A 141 13.61 -36.76 -7.09
CA HIS A 141 13.80 -36.83 -5.65
C HIS A 141 15.26 -37.02 -5.18
N LEU A 142 16.22 -37.34 -6.05
CA LEU A 142 17.64 -37.58 -5.70
C LEU A 142 18.49 -36.29 -5.78
N PRO A 143 19.76 -36.28 -5.34
CA PRO A 143 20.69 -35.15 -5.55
C PRO A 143 20.96 -34.85 -7.04
N VAL A 144 21.39 -33.61 -7.33
CA VAL A 144 21.60 -33.11 -8.72
C VAL A 144 22.66 -33.88 -9.52
N GLU A 145 23.59 -34.56 -8.84
CA GLU A 145 24.57 -35.47 -9.45
C GLU A 145 23.93 -36.76 -9.99
N GLN A 146 22.78 -37.15 -9.47
CA GLN A 146 22.10 -38.42 -9.77
C GLN A 146 20.81 -38.23 -10.60
N ARG A 147 20.36 -36.98 -10.77
CA ARG A 147 19.23 -36.63 -11.63
C ARG A 147 19.67 -36.69 -13.08
N GLU A 148 18.98 -37.45 -13.90
CA GLU A 148 19.21 -37.47 -15.35
C GLU A 148 18.31 -36.43 -16.01
N VAL A 149 18.89 -35.58 -16.85
CA VAL A 149 18.19 -34.51 -17.55
C VAL A 149 18.36 -34.68 -19.05
N TYR A 150 17.22 -34.63 -19.74
CA TYR A 150 17.12 -34.73 -21.19
C TYR A 150 16.40 -33.49 -21.70
N VAL A 151 17.02 -32.74 -22.60
CA VAL A 151 16.46 -31.51 -23.15
C VAL A 151 16.43 -31.59 -24.66
N LEU A 152 15.29 -31.22 -25.24
CA LEU A 152 15.12 -31.00 -26.67
C LEU A 152 14.78 -29.54 -26.90
N THR A 153 15.46 -28.91 -27.84
CA THR A 153 15.22 -27.50 -28.20
C THR A 153 15.27 -27.31 -29.70
N SER A 154 14.46 -26.38 -30.21
CA SER A 154 14.45 -25.98 -31.62
C SER A 154 15.47 -24.90 -31.98
N PHE A 155 15.97 -24.16 -30.98
CA PHE A 155 16.99 -23.12 -31.17
C PHE A 155 18.39 -23.66 -30.89
N ASN A 156 19.41 -23.02 -31.47
CA ASN A 156 20.80 -23.43 -31.31
C ASN A 156 21.27 -23.22 -29.85
N PRO A 157 21.62 -24.27 -29.09
CA PRO A 157 22.08 -24.13 -27.72
C PRO A 157 23.55 -23.73 -27.61
N GLU A 158 24.34 -23.84 -28.69
CA GLU A 158 25.79 -23.61 -28.70
C GLU A 158 26.22 -22.27 -28.09
N PRO A 159 25.56 -21.12 -28.34
CA PRO A 159 25.94 -19.84 -27.74
C PRO A 159 25.82 -19.80 -26.21
N TYR A 160 25.10 -20.74 -25.62
CA TYR A 160 24.85 -20.82 -24.17
C TYR A 160 25.68 -21.92 -23.51
N LEU A 161 26.33 -22.77 -24.30
CA LEU A 161 27.13 -23.88 -23.81
C LEU A 161 28.59 -23.45 -23.60
N VAL A 162 29.26 -24.07 -22.63
CA VAL A 162 30.72 -24.01 -22.52
C VAL A 162 31.38 -24.56 -23.78
N GLU A 163 32.64 -24.17 -23.99
CA GLU A 163 33.47 -24.65 -25.12
C GLU A 163 33.42 -26.18 -25.24
N SER A 164 33.29 -26.69 -26.47
CA SER A 164 33.08 -28.12 -26.74
C SER A 164 34.09 -29.04 -26.03
N GLY A 165 35.36 -28.65 -25.94
CA GLY A 165 36.41 -29.41 -25.26
C GLY A 165 36.32 -29.48 -23.72
N LYS A 166 35.45 -28.69 -23.10
CA LYS A 166 35.22 -28.66 -21.64
C LYS A 166 33.87 -29.28 -21.24
N ARG A 167 33.05 -29.72 -22.20
CA ARG A 167 31.70 -30.23 -21.96
C ARG A 167 31.72 -31.57 -21.26
N LYS A 168 30.82 -31.71 -20.28
CA LYS A 168 30.45 -32.95 -19.60
C LYS A 168 29.09 -33.48 -20.06
N VAL A 169 28.31 -32.67 -20.78
CA VAL A 169 27.05 -33.09 -21.41
C VAL A 169 27.25 -33.43 -22.87
N SER A 170 26.43 -34.35 -23.35
CA SER A 170 26.38 -34.71 -24.76
C SER A 170 25.33 -33.85 -25.46
N VAL A 171 25.70 -33.32 -26.63
CA VAL A 171 24.87 -32.47 -27.47
C VAL A 171 24.89 -33.04 -28.89
N SER A 172 23.71 -33.29 -29.45
CA SER A 172 23.55 -33.75 -30.83
C SER A 172 22.49 -32.91 -31.54
N SER A 173 22.60 -32.75 -32.85
CA SER A 173 21.63 -32.02 -33.67
C SER A 173 21.14 -32.89 -34.84
N GLN A 174 19.87 -32.76 -35.21
CA GLN A 174 19.32 -33.41 -36.40
C GLN A 174 18.37 -32.48 -37.15
N THR A 175 18.30 -32.64 -38.47
CA THR A 175 17.48 -31.83 -39.39
C THR A 175 16.02 -32.29 -39.45
N LEU A 176 15.79 -33.60 -39.40
CA LEU A 176 14.48 -34.25 -39.39
C LEU A 176 14.42 -35.16 -38.17
N PHE A 177 13.97 -34.63 -37.04
CA PHE A 177 13.99 -35.33 -35.78
C PHE A 177 12.63 -36.04 -35.61
N PRO A 178 12.53 -37.38 -35.70
CA PRO A 178 11.39 -38.06 -35.11
C PRO A 178 11.56 -37.91 -33.60
N ILE A 179 10.96 -36.85 -33.04
CA ILE A 179 10.93 -36.57 -31.59
C ILE A 179 10.50 -37.83 -30.83
N SER A 180 9.63 -38.63 -31.44
CA SER A 180 9.17 -39.95 -31.00
C SER A 180 10.26 -41.02 -30.82
N GLY A 181 11.43 -40.93 -31.45
CA GLY A 181 12.50 -41.91 -31.31
C GLY A 181 13.35 -41.68 -30.06
N THR A 182 13.93 -40.47 -29.95
CA THR A 182 14.87 -40.13 -28.87
C THR A 182 14.17 -39.85 -27.55
N ILE A 183 12.98 -39.23 -27.56
CA ILE A 183 12.21 -39.01 -26.32
C ILE A 183 11.75 -40.34 -25.73
N LYS A 184 11.31 -41.26 -26.59
CA LYS A 184 10.64 -42.50 -26.18
C LYS A 184 11.51 -43.40 -25.32
N THR A 185 12.80 -43.49 -25.62
CA THR A 185 13.75 -44.27 -24.81
C THR A 185 13.98 -43.67 -23.42
N HIS A 186 13.71 -42.37 -23.24
CA HIS A 186 14.01 -41.65 -22.00
C HIS A 186 12.76 -41.28 -21.19
N ILE A 187 11.55 -41.23 -21.73
CA ILE A 187 10.34 -40.96 -20.94
C ILE A 187 9.90 -42.18 -20.11
N ASN A 188 9.99 -43.39 -20.67
CA ASN A 188 9.56 -44.63 -20.00
C ASN A 188 8.10 -44.59 -19.47
N SER A 189 7.20 -43.96 -20.21
CA SER A 189 5.78 -43.79 -19.87
C SER A 189 4.98 -43.58 -21.17
N PRO A 190 4.14 -44.55 -21.59
CA PRO A 190 3.38 -44.47 -22.84
C PRO A 190 2.53 -43.21 -22.95
N ARG A 191 1.91 -42.81 -21.85
CA ARG A 191 1.11 -41.58 -21.77
C ARG A 191 1.96 -40.35 -22.07
N MET A 192 3.09 -40.22 -21.39
CA MET A 192 3.99 -39.08 -21.58
C MET A 192 4.67 -39.11 -22.96
N GLU A 193 4.93 -40.30 -23.51
CA GLU A 193 5.41 -40.49 -24.88
C GLU A 193 4.39 -39.98 -25.90
N SER A 194 3.13 -40.38 -25.74
CA SER A 194 2.01 -39.96 -26.59
C SER A 194 1.85 -38.43 -26.54
N ILE A 195 1.82 -37.86 -25.33
CA ILE A 195 1.80 -36.40 -25.13
C ILE A 195 2.96 -35.74 -25.87
N ALA A 196 4.20 -36.17 -25.63
CA ALA A 196 5.38 -35.56 -26.23
C ALA A 196 5.36 -35.62 -27.76
N CYS A 197 4.85 -36.70 -28.35
CA CYS A 197 4.68 -36.83 -29.80
C CYS A 197 3.64 -35.85 -30.36
N SER A 198 2.61 -35.52 -29.59
CA SER A 198 1.55 -34.58 -30.01
C SER A 198 1.89 -33.11 -29.76
N LEU A 199 2.98 -32.82 -29.03
CA LEU A 199 3.45 -31.44 -28.78
C LEU A 199 4.13 -30.82 -29.99
N VAL A 200 4.74 -31.61 -30.88
CA VAL A 200 5.50 -31.08 -32.02
C VAL A 200 5.01 -31.69 -33.32
N THR A 201 4.60 -30.83 -34.23
CA THR A 201 4.12 -31.21 -35.56
C THR A 201 5.26 -31.63 -36.48
N ASN A 202 4.93 -32.28 -37.61
CA ASN A 202 5.89 -32.78 -38.61
C ASN A 202 6.87 -31.73 -39.20
N PHE A 203 6.64 -30.44 -38.94
CA PHE A 203 7.49 -29.34 -39.40
C PHE A 203 8.37 -28.73 -38.28
N ASN A 204 8.61 -29.47 -37.19
CA ASN A 204 9.31 -28.97 -36.01
C ASN A 204 8.67 -27.71 -35.38
N LYS A 205 7.36 -27.52 -35.60
CA LYS A 205 6.57 -26.45 -34.97
C LYS A 205 5.83 -27.01 -33.77
N PHE A 206 5.92 -26.30 -32.65
CA PHE A 206 5.23 -26.64 -31.42
C PHE A 206 3.72 -26.43 -31.58
N ASN A 207 2.91 -27.26 -30.91
CA ASN A 207 1.48 -27.06 -30.83
C ASN A 207 1.20 -25.91 -29.86
N VAL A 208 0.72 -24.78 -30.39
CA VAL A 208 0.50 -23.56 -29.60
C VAL A 208 -0.59 -23.70 -28.53
N GLN A 209 -1.41 -24.75 -28.63
CA GLN A 209 -2.51 -25.06 -27.71
C GLN A 209 -2.10 -26.04 -26.62
N ALA A 210 -0.82 -26.45 -26.56
CA ALA A 210 -0.32 -27.46 -25.63
C ALA A 210 -0.47 -27.12 -24.15
N ASP A 211 -0.57 -25.83 -23.78
CA ASP A 211 -0.77 -25.38 -22.40
C ASP A 211 -2.08 -25.91 -21.78
N ILE A 212 -3.06 -26.30 -22.61
CA ILE A 212 -4.29 -27.01 -22.20
C ILE A 212 -4.03 -28.31 -21.42
N LEU A 213 -2.87 -28.95 -21.60
CA LEU A 213 -2.49 -30.14 -20.85
C LEU A 213 -2.42 -29.88 -19.34
N MET A 214 -2.25 -28.61 -18.93
CA MET A 214 -2.34 -28.22 -17.52
C MET A 214 -3.71 -28.49 -16.90
N LEU A 215 -4.78 -28.49 -17.70
CA LEU A 215 -6.12 -28.84 -17.23
C LEU A 215 -6.26 -30.33 -16.91
N CYS A 216 -5.37 -31.18 -17.43
CA CYS A 216 -5.43 -32.62 -17.24
C CYS A 216 -4.66 -33.13 -16.02
N ALA A 217 -3.81 -32.28 -15.44
CA ALA A 217 -3.02 -32.61 -14.26
C ALA A 217 -3.76 -32.16 -13.00
N GLN A 218 -3.51 -32.88 -11.90
CA GLN A 218 -4.09 -32.59 -10.59
C GLN A 218 -3.00 -32.13 -9.63
N TYR A 219 -3.33 -31.26 -8.67
CA TYR A 219 -2.38 -30.93 -7.61
C TYR A 219 -2.10 -32.15 -6.73
N VAL A 220 -0.84 -32.38 -6.38
CA VAL A 220 -0.46 -33.44 -5.44
C VAL A 220 -1.07 -33.14 -4.07
N THR A 221 -1.68 -34.14 -3.45
CA THR A 221 -2.27 -34.03 -2.12
C THR A 221 -2.24 -35.39 -1.42
N SER A 222 -2.03 -35.37 -0.10
CA SER A 222 -2.15 -36.57 0.74
C SER A 222 -3.60 -36.85 1.15
N GLU A 223 -4.52 -35.89 0.95
CA GLU A 223 -5.94 -36.04 1.29
C GLU A 223 -6.64 -36.90 0.22
N SER A 224 -7.31 -37.98 0.65
CA SER A 224 -7.94 -38.95 -0.27
C SER A 224 -9.14 -38.37 -1.02
N ASP A 225 -9.82 -37.38 -0.49
CA ASP A 225 -10.98 -36.73 -1.11
C ASP A 225 -10.61 -35.64 -2.14
N ARG A 226 -9.35 -35.16 -2.13
CA ARG A 226 -8.92 -34.03 -2.98
C ARG A 226 -8.21 -34.40 -4.29
N PHE A 227 -7.99 -35.69 -4.55
CA PHE A 227 -7.41 -36.15 -5.82
C PHE A 227 -8.41 -37.11 -6.46
N GLU A 228 -9.03 -36.69 -7.54
CA GLU A 228 -10.08 -37.48 -8.19
C GLU A 228 -9.45 -38.65 -8.96
N ASP A 229 -10.20 -39.75 -9.04
CA ASP A 229 -9.87 -40.82 -9.97
C ASP A 229 -9.99 -40.31 -11.42
N ASN A 230 -9.03 -40.67 -12.25
CA ASN A 230 -8.82 -40.08 -13.57
C ASN A 230 -8.41 -41.11 -14.62
N GLU A 231 -8.60 -42.41 -14.40
CA GLU A 231 -8.23 -43.47 -15.36
C GLU A 231 -8.73 -43.19 -16.79
N THR A 232 -10.00 -42.80 -16.96
CA THR A 232 -10.58 -42.47 -18.27
C THR A 232 -9.82 -41.35 -18.98
N LEU A 233 -9.47 -40.27 -18.26
CA LEU A 233 -8.72 -39.14 -18.80
C LEU A 233 -7.27 -39.55 -19.14
N LEU A 234 -6.66 -40.34 -18.26
CA LEU A 234 -5.30 -40.84 -18.41
C LEU A 234 -5.15 -41.79 -19.60
N ASN A 235 -6.13 -42.66 -19.84
CA ASN A 235 -6.19 -43.53 -21.03
C ASN A 235 -6.39 -42.71 -22.30
N LEU A 236 -7.23 -41.67 -22.24
CA LEU A 236 -7.44 -40.78 -23.38
C LEU A 236 -6.16 -40.01 -23.75
N LEU A 237 -5.39 -39.55 -22.78
CA LEU A 237 -4.08 -38.91 -23.00
C LEU A 237 -3.04 -39.86 -23.59
N GLU A 238 -3.15 -41.16 -23.31
CA GLU A 238 -2.28 -42.18 -23.87
C GLU A 238 -2.66 -42.52 -25.32
N GLU A 239 -3.96 -42.71 -25.59
CA GLU A 239 -4.45 -43.11 -26.90
C GLU A 239 -4.53 -41.96 -27.91
N LYS A 240 -5.05 -40.80 -27.51
CA LYS A 240 -5.44 -39.68 -28.39
C LYS A 240 -5.28 -38.30 -27.71
N PRO A 241 -4.08 -37.90 -27.26
CA PRO A 241 -3.85 -36.61 -26.61
C PRO A 241 -4.25 -35.41 -27.49
N GLU A 242 -4.20 -35.54 -28.81
CA GLU A 242 -4.63 -34.51 -29.77
C GLU A 242 -6.13 -34.19 -29.67
N ARG A 243 -6.98 -35.13 -29.23
CA ARG A 243 -8.41 -34.88 -28.98
C ARG A 243 -8.60 -33.86 -27.85
N ILE A 244 -7.69 -33.85 -26.89
CA ILE A 244 -7.67 -32.89 -25.78
C ILE A 244 -7.04 -31.59 -26.25
N ILE A 245 -5.83 -31.67 -26.84
CA ILE A 245 -5.04 -30.49 -27.19
C ILE A 245 -5.80 -29.57 -28.17
N ASN A 246 -6.48 -30.18 -29.14
CA ASN A 246 -7.18 -29.45 -30.20
C ASN A 246 -8.66 -29.17 -29.86
N ASN A 247 -9.11 -29.39 -28.62
CA ASN A 247 -10.50 -29.15 -28.25
C ASN A 247 -10.78 -27.65 -28.03
N ALA A 248 -11.63 -27.06 -28.88
CA ALA A 248 -11.95 -25.63 -28.84
C ALA A 248 -12.60 -25.17 -27.52
N LEU A 249 -13.47 -25.99 -26.92
CA LEU A 249 -14.12 -25.64 -25.65
C LEU A 249 -13.09 -25.55 -24.52
N LEU A 250 -12.26 -26.59 -24.36
CA LEU A 250 -11.20 -26.61 -23.35
C LEU A 250 -10.18 -25.48 -23.55
N GLN A 251 -9.86 -25.11 -24.79
CA GLN A 251 -8.94 -23.99 -25.07
C GLN A 251 -9.49 -22.67 -24.56
N LYS A 252 -10.78 -22.42 -24.78
CA LYS A 252 -11.45 -21.25 -24.26
C LYS A 252 -11.51 -21.32 -22.72
N LEU A 253 -11.85 -22.47 -22.14
CA LEU A 253 -11.91 -22.66 -20.69
C LEU A 253 -10.54 -22.52 -19.99
N ASN A 254 -9.43 -22.80 -20.67
CA ASN A 254 -8.08 -22.60 -20.14
C ASN A 254 -7.83 -21.15 -19.67
N THR A 255 -8.58 -20.19 -20.22
CA THR A 255 -8.49 -18.76 -19.85
C THR A 255 -9.39 -18.36 -18.67
N VAL A 256 -10.23 -19.26 -18.16
CA VAL A 256 -11.18 -18.97 -17.06
C VAL A 256 -10.49 -18.89 -15.70
N GLY A 257 -9.29 -19.46 -15.56
CA GLY A 257 -8.51 -19.43 -14.32
C GLY A 257 -8.99 -20.42 -13.24
N SER A 258 -9.90 -21.33 -13.58
CA SER A 258 -10.30 -22.45 -12.73
C SER A 258 -9.59 -23.73 -13.21
N HIS A 259 -8.93 -24.45 -12.30
CA HIS A 259 -8.46 -25.80 -12.59
C HIS A 259 -9.67 -26.72 -12.74
N LEU A 260 -9.81 -27.38 -13.89
CA LEU A 260 -10.86 -28.36 -14.13
C LEU A 260 -10.58 -29.65 -13.37
N SER A 261 -11.63 -30.32 -12.89
CA SER A 261 -11.48 -31.68 -12.39
C SER A 261 -11.34 -32.67 -13.57
N PRO A 262 -10.72 -33.84 -13.38
CA PRO A 262 -10.62 -34.86 -14.43
C PRO A 262 -11.97 -35.22 -15.05
N ARG A 263 -13.02 -35.33 -14.23
CA ARG A 263 -14.40 -35.55 -14.70
C ARG A 263 -14.86 -34.41 -15.61
N GLN A 264 -14.62 -33.17 -15.21
CA GLN A 264 -15.01 -31.97 -15.98
C GLN A 264 -14.28 -31.89 -17.33
N VAL A 265 -13.01 -32.30 -17.39
CA VAL A 265 -12.28 -32.38 -18.67
C VAL A 265 -12.95 -33.39 -19.59
N ILE A 266 -13.28 -34.59 -19.10
CA ILE A 266 -13.98 -35.62 -19.88
C ILE A 266 -15.38 -35.15 -20.30
N ASP A 267 -16.14 -34.54 -19.40
CA ASP A 267 -17.48 -34.03 -19.68
C ASP A 267 -17.43 -32.95 -20.77
N CYS A 268 -16.46 -32.04 -20.73
CA CYS A 268 -16.24 -31.05 -21.80
C CYS A 268 -15.87 -31.68 -23.15
N LEU A 269 -15.26 -32.88 -23.16
CA LEU A 269 -14.93 -33.63 -24.38
C LEU A 269 -16.09 -34.50 -24.90
N THR A 270 -17.18 -34.58 -24.14
CA THR A 270 -18.35 -35.43 -24.39
C THR A 270 -19.57 -34.56 -24.72
N PRO A 271 -19.95 -34.41 -26.00
CA PRO A 271 -21.03 -33.51 -26.42
C PRO A 271 -22.37 -33.72 -25.72
N GLU A 272 -22.65 -34.95 -25.29
CA GLU A 272 -23.90 -35.34 -24.65
C GLU A 272 -23.96 -34.94 -23.17
N SER A 273 -22.82 -34.60 -22.55
CA SER A 273 -22.74 -34.25 -21.13
C SER A 273 -23.52 -32.97 -20.83
N ALA A 274 -24.08 -32.89 -19.63
CA ALA A 274 -24.80 -31.69 -19.19
C ALA A 274 -23.86 -30.47 -19.15
N LEU A 275 -22.62 -30.66 -18.69
CA LEU A 275 -21.63 -29.59 -18.60
C LEU A 275 -21.28 -29.02 -19.99
N HIS A 276 -21.07 -29.88 -20.98
CA HIS A 276 -20.79 -29.46 -22.36
C HIS A 276 -21.96 -28.66 -22.94
N LYS A 277 -23.19 -29.15 -22.76
CA LYS A 277 -24.42 -28.48 -23.24
C LYS A 277 -24.63 -27.10 -22.65
N VAL A 278 -24.21 -26.88 -21.39
CA VAL A 278 -24.31 -25.58 -20.72
C VAL A 278 -23.17 -24.64 -21.14
N LEU A 279 -21.94 -25.13 -21.20
CA LEU A 279 -20.77 -24.28 -21.48
C LEU A 279 -20.61 -23.91 -22.96
N LEU A 280 -20.89 -24.82 -23.90
CA LEU A 280 -20.66 -24.58 -25.32
C LEU A 280 -21.44 -23.36 -25.84
N PRO A 281 -22.76 -23.21 -25.62
CA PRO A 281 -23.51 -22.05 -26.13
C PRO A 281 -23.06 -20.72 -25.54
N LEU A 282 -22.64 -20.74 -24.26
CA LEU A 282 -22.12 -19.57 -23.56
C LEU A 282 -20.81 -19.07 -24.19
N VAL A 283 -19.93 -20.00 -24.52
CA VAL A 283 -18.56 -19.74 -24.94
C VAL A 283 -18.42 -19.55 -26.47
N ASP A 284 -19.38 -20.05 -27.26
CA ASP A 284 -19.37 -19.91 -28.72
C ASP A 284 -19.99 -18.61 -29.25
N LYS A 285 -20.98 -18.04 -28.56
CA LYS A 285 -21.74 -16.89 -29.08
C LYS A 285 -21.04 -15.54 -28.97
N GLN A 286 -20.19 -15.34 -27.96
CA GLN A 286 -19.72 -13.99 -27.58
C GLN A 286 -18.20 -13.84 -27.53
N GLY A 287 -17.44 -14.91 -27.82
CA GLY A 287 -16.03 -14.97 -27.44
C GLY A 287 -15.87 -14.96 -25.91
N MET A 288 -14.64 -15.09 -25.42
CA MET A 288 -14.37 -15.13 -23.98
C MET A 288 -14.28 -13.71 -23.40
N THR A 289 -15.42 -13.01 -23.33
CA THR A 289 -15.54 -11.73 -22.62
C THR A 289 -15.36 -11.93 -21.11
N PRO A 290 -15.09 -10.86 -20.33
CA PRO A 290 -15.06 -10.95 -18.87
C PRO A 290 -16.34 -11.56 -18.26
N ASP A 291 -17.52 -11.16 -18.73
CA ASP A 291 -18.81 -11.72 -18.27
C ASP A 291 -18.96 -13.21 -18.59
N VAL A 292 -18.66 -13.61 -19.84
CA VAL A 292 -18.69 -15.03 -20.25
C VAL A 292 -17.74 -15.88 -19.40
N ARG A 293 -16.55 -15.34 -19.11
CA ARG A 293 -15.56 -16.00 -18.26
C ARG A 293 -16.08 -16.21 -16.84
N GLU A 294 -16.77 -15.22 -16.30
CA GLU A 294 -17.33 -15.25 -14.95
C GLU A 294 -18.51 -16.22 -14.84
N ARG A 295 -19.40 -16.24 -15.83
CA ARG A 295 -20.46 -17.24 -15.93
C ARG A 295 -19.90 -18.65 -16.05
N ALA A 296 -18.89 -18.85 -16.91
CA ALA A 296 -18.22 -20.14 -17.05
C ALA A 296 -17.56 -20.59 -15.74
N TYR A 297 -16.95 -19.67 -15.00
CA TYR A 297 -16.40 -19.93 -13.67
C TYR A 297 -17.48 -20.43 -12.70
N VAL A 298 -18.63 -19.75 -12.62
CA VAL A 298 -19.75 -20.17 -11.75
C VAL A 298 -20.28 -21.55 -12.16
N ILE A 299 -20.48 -21.80 -13.47
CA ILE A 299 -20.93 -23.11 -13.99
C ILE A 299 -19.97 -24.23 -13.57
N LEU A 300 -18.66 -24.04 -13.77
CA LEU A 300 -17.64 -25.01 -13.42
C LEU A 300 -17.61 -25.31 -11.91
N ARG A 301 -17.85 -24.31 -11.07
CA ARG A 301 -17.92 -24.50 -9.61
C ARG A 301 -19.20 -25.22 -9.18
N LEU A 302 -20.34 -24.87 -9.77
CA LEU A 302 -21.60 -25.57 -9.51
C LEU A 302 -21.53 -27.03 -9.94
N ASP A 303 -20.98 -27.32 -11.12
CA ASP A 303 -20.81 -28.69 -11.60
C ASP A 303 -19.94 -29.54 -10.66
N ARG A 304 -18.83 -28.98 -10.15
CA ARG A 304 -17.97 -29.65 -9.17
C ARG A 304 -18.75 -30.08 -7.91
N LEU A 305 -19.72 -29.27 -7.50
CA LEU A 305 -20.58 -29.55 -6.35
C LEU A 305 -21.79 -30.44 -6.68
N GLY A 306 -21.93 -30.88 -7.93
CA GLY A 306 -23.11 -31.62 -8.39
C GLY A 306 -24.37 -30.75 -8.50
N LEU A 307 -24.20 -29.43 -8.58
CA LEU A 307 -25.25 -28.42 -8.57
C LEU A 307 -25.47 -27.76 -9.95
N LEU A 308 -25.06 -28.42 -11.04
CA LEU A 308 -25.16 -27.85 -12.38
C LEU A 308 -26.61 -27.53 -12.77
N LYS A 309 -27.59 -28.35 -12.35
CA LYS A 309 -29.02 -28.11 -12.64
C LYS A 309 -29.51 -26.80 -12.04
N GLN A 310 -28.96 -26.40 -10.89
CA GLN A 310 -29.33 -25.17 -10.20
C GLN A 310 -28.81 -23.91 -10.91
N TYR A 311 -27.91 -24.05 -11.88
CA TYR A 311 -27.54 -22.94 -12.74
C TYR A 311 -28.74 -22.36 -13.51
N GLU A 312 -29.69 -23.21 -13.92
CA GLU A 312 -30.93 -22.78 -14.59
C GLU A 312 -31.77 -21.85 -13.70
N TRP A 313 -31.65 -21.97 -12.37
CA TRP A 313 -32.38 -21.11 -11.44
C TRP A 313 -31.77 -19.71 -11.32
N ILE A 314 -30.54 -19.49 -11.79
CA ILE A 314 -29.82 -18.23 -11.60
C ILE A 314 -29.37 -17.58 -12.90
N THR A 315 -29.46 -18.28 -14.02
CA THR A 315 -28.92 -17.82 -15.31
C THR A 315 -29.56 -16.52 -15.83
N ASP A 316 -30.80 -16.22 -15.41
CA ASP A 316 -31.55 -15.03 -15.84
C ASP A 316 -31.41 -13.85 -14.86
N ASP A 317 -30.63 -13.98 -13.79
CA ASP A 317 -30.43 -12.96 -12.75
C ASP A 317 -28.95 -12.62 -12.61
N ASP A 318 -28.48 -11.67 -13.43
CA ASP A 318 -27.08 -11.23 -13.45
C ASP A 318 -26.60 -10.75 -12.08
N SER A 319 -27.48 -10.06 -11.33
CA SER A 319 -27.14 -9.57 -9.99
C SER A 319 -26.89 -10.71 -9.02
N LEU A 320 -27.69 -11.77 -9.09
CA LEU A 320 -27.51 -12.97 -8.28
C LEU A 320 -26.26 -13.74 -8.70
N LEU A 321 -25.96 -13.83 -10.00
CA LEU A 321 -24.72 -14.45 -10.51
C LEU A 321 -23.48 -13.75 -9.95
N ASP A 322 -23.45 -12.41 -9.98
CA ASP A 322 -22.38 -11.60 -9.40
C ASP A 322 -22.24 -11.84 -7.90
N PHE A 323 -23.36 -11.97 -7.19
CA PHE A 323 -23.36 -12.29 -5.77
C PHE A 323 -22.80 -13.69 -5.51
N ILE A 324 -23.28 -14.71 -6.23
CA ILE A 324 -22.78 -16.09 -6.10
C ILE A 324 -21.29 -16.18 -6.40
N LYS A 325 -20.82 -15.48 -7.43
CA LYS A 325 -19.39 -15.37 -7.72
C LYS A 325 -18.63 -14.76 -6.54
N SER A 326 -19.14 -13.67 -5.96
CA SER A 326 -18.55 -13.03 -4.79
C SER A 326 -18.48 -14.00 -3.60
N LEU A 327 -19.53 -14.82 -3.42
CA LEU A 327 -19.56 -15.87 -2.40
C LEU A 327 -18.55 -16.99 -2.68
N LEU A 328 -18.43 -17.47 -3.92
CA LEU A 328 -17.44 -18.49 -4.31
C LEU A 328 -16.01 -18.00 -4.10
N ASN A 329 -15.75 -16.73 -4.38
CA ASN A 329 -14.42 -16.13 -4.21
C ASN A 329 -14.06 -15.91 -2.73
N GLU A 330 -15.01 -15.47 -1.90
CA GLU A 330 -14.73 -15.19 -0.50
C GLU A 330 -14.78 -16.46 0.38
N PHE A 331 -15.68 -17.39 0.05
CA PHE A 331 -16.06 -18.50 0.93
C PHE A 331 -15.85 -19.89 0.35
N ASP A 332 -15.27 -19.97 -0.86
CA ASP A 332 -15.05 -21.21 -1.58
C ASP A 332 -16.40 -21.95 -1.78
N ASP A 333 -16.41 -23.28 -1.80
CA ASP A 333 -17.64 -24.06 -2.01
C ASP A 333 -18.56 -24.12 -0.78
N ARG A 334 -18.16 -23.58 0.37
CA ARG A 334 -18.78 -23.89 1.67
C ARG A 334 -20.22 -23.42 1.78
N LEU A 335 -20.54 -22.27 1.18
CA LEU A 335 -21.86 -21.67 1.24
C LEU A 335 -22.74 -22.13 0.08
N ILE A 336 -22.14 -22.24 -1.11
CA ILE A 336 -22.83 -22.68 -2.32
C ILE A 336 -23.15 -24.18 -2.29
N ALA A 337 -22.46 -25.00 -1.50
CA ALA A 337 -22.87 -26.39 -1.27
C ALA A 337 -24.31 -26.54 -0.71
N HIS A 338 -24.87 -25.47 -0.12
CA HIS A 338 -26.26 -25.42 0.35
C HIS A 338 -27.26 -24.95 -0.71
N PHE A 339 -26.84 -24.76 -1.96
CA PHE A 339 -27.68 -24.30 -3.07
C PHE A 339 -28.51 -25.46 -3.67
N THR A 340 -29.16 -26.25 -2.82
CA THR A 340 -29.77 -27.54 -3.21
C THR A 340 -31.24 -27.44 -3.61
N THR A 341 -31.96 -26.43 -3.11
CA THR A 341 -33.41 -26.25 -3.30
C THR A 341 -33.75 -24.86 -3.81
N GLU A 342 -34.89 -24.73 -4.50
CA GLU A 342 -35.35 -23.44 -5.01
C GLU A 342 -35.61 -22.43 -3.88
N LYS A 343 -36.09 -22.89 -2.71
CA LYS A 343 -36.26 -22.05 -1.50
C LYS A 343 -34.93 -21.43 -1.04
N GLN A 344 -33.83 -22.20 -1.08
CA GLN A 344 -32.51 -21.68 -0.74
C GLN A 344 -32.05 -20.64 -1.76
N VAL A 345 -32.26 -20.88 -3.06
CA VAL A 345 -31.94 -19.89 -4.11
C VAL A 345 -32.77 -18.61 -3.95
N ALA A 346 -34.06 -18.73 -3.62
CA ALA A 346 -34.90 -17.59 -3.28
C ALA A 346 -34.36 -16.81 -2.08
N PHE A 347 -33.83 -17.49 -1.07
CA PHE A 347 -33.14 -16.85 0.05
C PHE A 347 -31.86 -16.12 -0.38
N PHE A 348 -31.06 -16.66 -1.30
CA PHE A 348 -29.89 -15.93 -1.82
C PHE A 348 -30.28 -14.74 -2.70
N ARG A 349 -31.36 -14.82 -3.50
CA ARG A 349 -31.94 -13.66 -4.20
C ARG A 349 -32.35 -12.58 -3.21
N PHE A 350 -32.99 -13.00 -2.13
CA PHE A 350 -33.37 -12.11 -1.05
C PHE A 350 -32.15 -11.46 -0.40
N LEU A 351 -31.15 -12.26 0.00
CA LEU A 351 -29.91 -11.75 0.57
C LEU A 351 -29.22 -10.78 -0.37
N ASN A 352 -29.21 -11.04 -1.68
CA ASN A 352 -28.58 -10.16 -2.64
C ASN A 352 -29.15 -8.73 -2.65
N ARG A 353 -30.44 -8.58 -2.31
CA ARG A 353 -31.13 -7.28 -2.16
C ARG A 353 -30.82 -6.59 -0.82
N SER A 354 -30.32 -7.33 0.17
CA SER A 354 -30.01 -6.80 1.49
C SER A 354 -28.68 -6.02 1.49
N PRO A 355 -28.61 -4.86 2.16
CA PRO A 355 -27.35 -4.14 2.35
C PRO A 355 -26.35 -4.89 3.25
N TYR A 356 -26.76 -5.97 3.94
CA TYR A 356 -25.91 -6.77 4.84
C TYR A 356 -25.51 -8.14 4.27
N LYS A 357 -25.61 -8.32 2.95
CA LYS A 357 -25.50 -9.64 2.30
C LYS A 357 -24.19 -10.39 2.59
N MET A 358 -23.07 -9.69 2.69
CA MET A 358 -21.75 -10.30 2.94
C MET A 358 -21.56 -10.63 4.42
N GLU A 359 -21.98 -9.78 5.34
CA GLU A 359 -21.97 -10.03 6.78
C GLU A 359 -22.81 -11.26 7.13
N MET A 360 -23.98 -11.38 6.50
CA MET A 360 -24.86 -12.54 6.64
C MET A 360 -24.21 -13.80 6.06
N ALA A 361 -23.59 -13.73 4.89
CA ALA A 361 -22.84 -14.85 4.32
C ALA A 361 -21.71 -15.33 5.25
N ARG A 362 -20.97 -14.40 5.88
CA ARG A 362 -19.95 -14.73 6.89
C ARG A 362 -20.54 -15.43 8.10
N LEU A 363 -21.66 -14.92 8.64
CA LEU A 363 -22.34 -15.53 9.79
C LEU A 363 -22.78 -16.97 9.48
N LEU A 364 -23.33 -17.20 8.28
CA LEU A 364 -23.75 -18.53 7.82
C LEU A 364 -22.60 -19.54 7.86
N ILE A 365 -21.37 -19.09 7.60
CA ILE A 365 -20.18 -19.95 7.56
C ILE A 365 -19.55 -20.14 8.94
N THR A 366 -19.53 -19.11 9.80
CA THR A 366 -18.88 -19.19 11.11
C THR A 366 -19.63 -20.09 12.11
N GLN A 367 -20.91 -20.38 11.88
CA GLN A 367 -21.72 -21.28 12.72
C GLN A 367 -21.58 -22.79 12.43
N LYS A 368 -20.63 -23.19 11.57
CA LYS A 368 -20.50 -24.57 11.04
C LYS A 368 -20.27 -25.69 12.06
N LYS A 369 -19.98 -25.40 13.33
CA LYS A 369 -19.83 -26.45 14.37
C LYS A 369 -21.17 -27.05 14.83
N LYS A 370 -22.32 -26.52 14.38
CA LYS A 370 -23.64 -27.09 14.65
C LYS A 370 -24.11 -27.89 13.40
N PRO A 371 -24.61 -29.14 13.55
CA PRO A 371 -24.91 -30.08 12.45
C PRO A 371 -25.99 -29.60 11.47
N THR A 372 -26.75 -28.59 11.87
CA THR A 372 -27.50 -27.72 10.97
C THR A 372 -27.35 -26.32 11.57
N PRO A 373 -26.65 -25.37 10.93
CA PRO A 373 -26.61 -23.99 11.40
C PRO A 373 -28.04 -23.52 11.71
N VAL A 374 -28.27 -22.97 12.90
CA VAL A 374 -29.58 -22.45 13.32
C VAL A 374 -30.14 -21.51 12.26
N VAL A 375 -29.25 -20.81 11.55
CA VAL A 375 -29.58 -19.93 10.43
C VAL A 375 -30.21 -20.68 9.24
N TRP A 376 -29.87 -21.93 8.91
CA TRP A 376 -30.55 -22.67 7.82
C TRP A 376 -31.96 -23.12 8.21
N LYS A 377 -32.20 -23.42 9.50
CA LYS A 377 -33.58 -23.57 10.02
C LYS A 377 -34.31 -22.22 9.99
N ALA A 378 -33.59 -21.13 10.23
CA ALA A 378 -34.12 -19.80 10.02
C ALA A 378 -34.39 -19.52 8.53
N VAL A 379 -33.65 -20.08 7.56
CA VAL A 379 -33.91 -19.92 6.11
C VAL A 379 -35.26 -20.49 5.68
N GLU A 380 -35.64 -21.66 6.22
CA GLU A 380 -37.00 -22.21 6.00
C GLU A 380 -38.07 -21.28 6.59
N PHE A 381 -37.84 -20.75 7.80
CA PHE A 381 -38.69 -19.73 8.41
C PHE A 381 -38.71 -18.39 7.63
N PHE A 382 -37.55 -17.96 7.12
CA PHE A 382 -37.37 -16.73 6.36
C PHE A 382 -38.25 -16.78 5.11
N HIS A 383 -38.27 -17.93 4.42
CA HIS A 383 -39.11 -18.12 3.26
C HIS A 383 -40.61 -17.99 3.58
N ASP A 384 -41.08 -18.62 4.65
CA ASP A 384 -42.53 -18.78 4.87
C ASP A 384 -43.19 -17.61 5.63
N ALA A 385 -42.43 -16.89 6.48
CA ALA A 385 -42.94 -15.79 7.32
C ALA A 385 -42.33 -14.40 7.01
N PHE A 386 -41.07 -14.35 6.57
CA PHE A 386 -40.31 -13.09 6.49
C PHE A 386 -40.18 -12.54 5.06
N LEU A 387 -40.06 -13.39 4.04
CA LEU A 387 -40.10 -12.98 2.63
C LEU A 387 -41.48 -12.40 2.23
N LYS A 388 -42.52 -12.70 2.99
CA LYS A 388 -43.86 -12.13 2.83
C LYS A 388 -44.03 -10.79 3.54
N GLN A 389 -43.04 -10.34 4.32
CA GLN A 389 -43.08 -9.03 4.95
C GLN A 389 -42.63 -7.99 3.94
N ASP A 390 -43.53 -7.12 3.50
CA ASP A 390 -43.23 -6.09 2.48
C ASP A 390 -42.49 -4.86 3.06
N ASP A 391 -42.16 -4.87 4.36
CA ASP A 391 -41.50 -3.78 5.06
C ASP A 391 -39.97 -3.99 5.18
N ASP A 392 -39.22 -3.41 4.24
CA ASP A 392 -37.75 -3.41 4.18
C ASP A 392 -37.09 -2.90 5.48
N TYR A 393 -37.76 -1.99 6.21
CA TYR A 393 -37.24 -1.46 7.47
C TYR A 393 -37.24 -2.51 8.57
N ILE A 394 -38.38 -3.19 8.76
CA ILE A 394 -38.50 -4.30 9.71
C ILE A 394 -37.48 -5.38 9.35
N GLN A 395 -37.34 -5.68 8.06
CA GLN A 395 -36.39 -6.67 7.62
C GLN A 395 -34.96 -6.30 8.03
N ALA A 396 -34.54 -5.06 7.76
CA ALA A 396 -33.20 -4.57 8.11
C ALA A 396 -32.92 -4.63 9.63
N VAL A 397 -33.89 -4.25 10.47
CA VAL A 397 -33.75 -4.31 11.94
C VAL A 397 -33.60 -5.76 12.41
N VAL A 398 -34.46 -6.66 11.94
CA VAL A 398 -34.44 -8.07 12.34
C VAL A 398 -33.16 -8.76 11.87
N PHE A 399 -32.67 -8.48 10.66
CA PHE A 399 -31.38 -9.01 10.21
C PHE A 399 -30.23 -8.56 11.08
N ARG A 400 -30.19 -7.26 11.39
CA ARG A 400 -29.12 -6.72 12.23
C ARG A 400 -29.18 -7.33 13.63
N LEU A 401 -30.36 -7.56 14.18
CA LEU A 401 -30.54 -8.27 15.44
C LEU A 401 -30.11 -9.73 15.39
N LEU A 402 -30.35 -10.44 14.28
CA LEU A 402 -29.88 -11.82 14.10
C LEU A 402 -28.35 -11.89 14.00
N LEU A 403 -27.71 -10.86 13.41
CA LEU A 403 -26.24 -10.74 13.42
C LEU A 403 -25.70 -10.51 14.85
N ILE A 404 -26.42 -9.74 15.67
CA ILE A 404 -26.04 -9.46 17.07
C ILE A 404 -26.31 -10.69 17.97
N ASN A 405 -27.46 -11.34 17.80
CA ASN A 405 -27.88 -12.50 18.56
C ASN A 405 -28.36 -13.63 17.63
N PRO A 406 -27.44 -14.52 17.22
CA PRO A 406 -27.78 -15.58 16.27
C PRO A 406 -28.57 -16.76 16.84
N GLU A 407 -28.87 -16.73 18.15
CA GLU A 407 -29.62 -17.79 18.85
C GLU A 407 -31.14 -17.53 18.87
N LEU A 408 -31.60 -16.41 18.30
CA LEU A 408 -33.03 -16.08 18.19
C LEU A 408 -33.80 -17.20 17.49
N THR A 409 -34.82 -17.70 18.18
CA THR A 409 -35.73 -18.75 17.68
C THR A 409 -36.74 -18.18 16.68
N PRO A 410 -37.37 -19.01 15.82
CA PRO A 410 -38.44 -18.56 14.93
C PRO A 410 -39.61 -17.85 15.65
N GLN A 411 -39.94 -18.29 16.87
CA GLN A 411 -40.99 -17.67 17.69
C GLN A 411 -40.59 -16.28 18.19
N GLU A 412 -39.32 -16.12 18.59
CA GLU A 412 -38.76 -14.82 19.00
C GLU A 412 -38.70 -13.84 17.82
N LEU A 413 -38.28 -14.32 16.64
CA LEU A 413 -38.28 -13.53 15.41
C LEU A 413 -39.70 -13.06 15.04
N LEU A 414 -40.72 -13.92 15.14
CA LEU A 414 -42.13 -13.52 14.98
C LEU A 414 -42.55 -12.47 16.02
N GLY A 415 -42.11 -12.62 17.27
CA GLY A 415 -42.34 -11.65 18.33
C GLY A 415 -41.77 -10.27 18.01
N LEU A 416 -40.54 -10.21 17.49
CA LEU A 416 -39.88 -8.98 17.03
C LEU A 416 -40.62 -8.35 15.85
N ILE A 417 -40.94 -9.14 14.82
CA ILE A 417 -41.69 -8.65 13.66
C ILE A 417 -43.05 -8.08 14.09
N LYS A 418 -43.75 -8.79 14.98
CA LYS A 418 -45.05 -8.34 15.51
C LYS A 418 -44.91 -7.09 16.37
N ALA A 419 -43.87 -6.96 17.19
CA ALA A 419 -43.65 -5.75 18.00
C ALA A 419 -43.24 -4.55 17.13
N LEU A 420 -42.42 -4.78 16.11
CA LEU A 420 -42.05 -3.76 15.13
C LEU A 420 -43.23 -3.37 14.23
N THR A 421 -44.32 -4.16 14.19
CA THR A 421 -45.55 -3.85 13.45
C THR A 421 -46.60 -3.25 14.39
N PRO A 422 -46.98 -1.96 14.29
CA PRO A 422 -46.70 -1.03 13.18
C PRO A 422 -45.37 -0.27 13.32
N SER A 423 -44.56 -0.30 12.27
CA SER A 423 -43.23 0.30 12.21
C SER A 423 -43.26 1.80 11.94
N LYS A 424 -44.43 2.33 11.57
CA LYS A 424 -44.60 3.68 11.00
C LYS A 424 -43.84 4.77 11.76
N PHE A 425 -43.91 4.79 13.09
CA PHE A 425 -43.22 5.82 13.89
C PHE A 425 -41.72 5.58 14.02
N LEU A 426 -41.30 4.33 14.22
CA LEU A 426 -39.88 3.98 14.38
C LEU A 426 -39.12 4.14 13.06
N ALA A 427 -39.72 3.72 11.95
CA ALA A 427 -39.15 3.85 10.61
C ALA A 427 -38.95 5.32 10.19
N GLN A 428 -39.76 6.24 10.73
CA GLN A 428 -39.59 7.68 10.49
C GLN A 428 -38.37 8.25 11.24
N VAL A 429 -38.11 7.79 12.47
CA VAL A 429 -37.16 8.46 13.37
C VAL A 429 -35.85 7.73 13.59
N PHE A 430 -35.81 6.42 13.34
CA PHE A 430 -34.62 5.61 13.51
C PHE A 430 -34.09 5.10 12.18
N ASN A 431 -32.77 5.16 12.00
CA ASN A 431 -32.09 4.27 11.08
C ASN A 431 -32.19 2.81 11.59
N PRO A 432 -32.45 1.80 10.74
CA PRO A 432 -32.65 0.43 11.18
C PRO A 432 -31.43 -0.17 11.91
N VAL A 433 -30.21 0.26 11.55
CA VAL A 433 -28.98 -0.15 12.25
C VAL A 433 -28.95 0.42 13.66
N VAL A 434 -29.23 1.72 13.79
CA VAL A 434 -29.18 2.42 15.08
C VAL A 434 -30.19 1.82 16.05
N LEU A 435 -31.41 1.52 15.56
CA LEU A 435 -32.43 0.86 16.37
C LEU A 435 -31.98 -0.55 16.78
N ALA A 436 -31.51 -1.36 15.84
CA ALA A 436 -31.08 -2.73 16.14
C ALA A 436 -29.87 -2.77 17.10
N ASP A 437 -28.91 -1.86 16.96
CA ASP A 437 -27.75 -1.76 17.84
C ASP A 437 -28.16 -1.29 19.25
N ASP A 438 -29.16 -0.42 19.40
CA ASP A 438 -29.71 -0.09 20.71
C ASP A 438 -30.45 -1.26 21.34
N LEU A 439 -31.32 -1.93 20.57
CA LEU A 439 -32.07 -3.11 21.04
C LEU A 439 -31.15 -4.28 21.41
N GLY A 440 -30.06 -4.47 20.66
CA GLY A 440 -29.07 -5.53 20.88
C GLY A 440 -28.37 -5.47 22.26
N LYS A 441 -28.47 -4.34 22.97
CA LYS A 441 -27.95 -4.17 24.34
C LYS A 441 -28.81 -4.89 25.40
N TYR A 442 -30.01 -5.34 25.05
CA TYR A 442 -31.00 -5.85 25.99
C TYR A 442 -31.38 -7.32 25.72
N PRO A 443 -31.77 -8.11 26.74
CA PRO A 443 -32.37 -9.43 26.57
C PRO A 443 -33.68 -9.38 25.76
N PHE A 444 -34.04 -10.47 25.08
CA PHE A 444 -35.19 -10.54 24.16
C PHE A 444 -36.50 -9.94 24.73
N ASN A 445 -36.89 -10.32 25.95
CA ASN A 445 -38.12 -9.80 26.56
C ASN A 445 -38.10 -8.27 26.74
N GLN A 446 -36.94 -7.71 27.10
CA GLN A 446 -36.76 -6.27 27.24
C GLN A 446 -36.70 -5.55 25.89
N GLN A 447 -36.24 -6.22 24.82
CA GLN A 447 -36.29 -5.67 23.47
C GLN A 447 -37.73 -5.36 23.05
N LEU A 448 -38.66 -6.30 23.30
CA LEU A 448 -40.08 -6.11 22.98
C LEU A 448 -40.71 -4.96 23.79
N GLU A 449 -40.39 -4.85 25.08
CA GLU A 449 -40.85 -3.75 25.93
C GLU A 449 -40.32 -2.40 25.46
N ARG A 450 -39.03 -2.35 25.09
CA ARG A 450 -38.38 -1.13 24.63
C ARG A 450 -38.92 -0.66 23.28
N ILE A 451 -39.19 -1.58 22.34
CA ILE A 451 -39.87 -1.27 21.07
C ILE A 451 -41.24 -0.62 21.34
N ARG A 452 -42.04 -1.21 22.24
CA ARG A 452 -43.36 -0.67 22.62
C ARG A 452 -43.24 0.70 23.29
N ALA A 453 -42.26 0.88 24.18
CA ALA A 453 -42.01 2.16 24.85
C ALA A 453 -41.62 3.26 23.86
N MET A 454 -40.71 2.97 22.91
CA MET A 454 -40.30 3.89 21.86
C MET A 454 -41.48 4.22 20.93
N GLN A 455 -42.27 3.22 20.51
CA GLN A 455 -43.48 3.44 19.72
C GLN A 455 -44.47 4.35 20.46
N SER A 456 -44.72 4.11 21.74
CA SER A 456 -45.61 4.94 22.56
C SER A 456 -45.08 6.37 22.70
N TYR A 457 -43.78 6.54 22.91
CA TYR A 457 -43.13 7.84 23.02
C TYR A 457 -43.25 8.63 21.71
N PHE A 458 -42.84 8.05 20.58
CA PHE A 458 -42.89 8.72 19.28
C PHE A 458 -44.32 8.88 18.75
N ALA A 459 -45.26 8.00 19.09
CA ALA A 459 -46.68 8.22 18.83
C ALA A 459 -47.23 9.45 19.56
N THR A 460 -46.61 9.88 20.67
CA THR A 460 -46.99 11.09 21.41
C THR A 460 -46.24 12.33 20.90
N VAL A 461 -44.97 12.17 20.55
CA VAL A 461 -44.08 13.28 20.20
C VAL A 461 -44.18 13.68 18.72
N LEU A 462 -44.23 12.72 17.79
CA LEU A 462 -44.28 13.01 16.35
C LEU A 462 -45.51 13.84 15.94
N PRO A 463 -46.73 13.56 16.44
CA PRO A 463 -47.88 14.42 16.13
C PRO A 463 -47.69 15.87 16.54
N LYS A 464 -46.89 16.18 17.58
CA LYS A 464 -46.59 17.56 17.97
C LYS A 464 -45.69 18.25 16.93
N PHE A 465 -44.67 17.55 16.42
CA PHE A 465 -43.84 18.02 15.32
C PHE A 465 -44.65 18.17 14.02
N GLU A 466 -45.52 17.19 13.71
CA GLU A 466 -46.41 17.23 12.54
C GLU A 466 -47.42 18.38 12.64
N GLN A 467 -48.04 18.58 13.80
CA GLN A 467 -49.00 19.66 14.05
C GLN A 467 -48.32 21.03 13.94
N ALA A 468 -47.12 21.19 14.52
CA ALA A 468 -46.34 22.42 14.40
C ALA A 468 -46.02 22.77 12.94
N GLN A 469 -45.71 21.77 12.12
CA GLN A 469 -45.40 21.92 10.69
C GLN A 469 -46.65 22.11 9.82
N ALA A 470 -47.74 21.41 10.14
CA ALA A 470 -49.02 21.49 9.44
C ALA A 470 -49.69 22.87 9.60
N LEU A 471 -49.62 23.46 10.81
CA LEU A 471 -50.04 24.85 11.06
C LEU A 471 -49.34 25.85 10.13
N ARG A 472 -48.22 25.46 9.51
CA ARG A 472 -47.36 26.31 8.67
C ARG A 472 -47.28 25.88 7.22
N LYS A 473 -48.06 24.86 6.83
CA LYS A 473 -48.09 24.32 5.46
C LYS A 473 -46.72 23.82 4.96
N LYS A 474 -45.85 23.35 5.87
CA LYS A 474 -44.55 22.72 5.54
C LYS A 474 -44.58 21.23 5.92
N SER A 475 -43.78 20.40 5.24
CA SER A 475 -43.62 18.97 5.56
C SER A 475 -42.33 18.72 6.36
N LEU A 476 -42.35 17.69 7.22
CA LEU A 476 -41.16 17.25 7.96
C LEU A 476 -40.12 16.67 7.02
N GLN A 477 -38.89 17.19 7.09
CA GLN A 477 -37.75 16.66 6.35
C GLN A 477 -37.33 15.29 6.92
N SER A 478 -37.07 14.31 6.05
CA SER A 478 -36.68 12.94 6.45
C SER A 478 -35.42 12.93 7.33
N ASP A 479 -34.43 13.75 7.02
CA ASP A 479 -33.15 13.75 7.74
C ASP A 479 -33.28 14.35 9.15
N PHE A 480 -34.18 15.31 9.31
CA PHE A 480 -34.55 15.85 10.62
C PHE A 480 -35.23 14.77 11.48
N LEU A 481 -36.19 14.03 10.92
CA LEU A 481 -36.86 12.94 11.64
C LEU A 481 -35.85 11.88 12.12
N LYS A 482 -34.91 11.49 11.25
CA LYS A 482 -33.85 10.52 11.60
C LYS A 482 -32.91 11.00 12.71
N SER A 483 -32.70 12.31 12.87
CA SER A 483 -31.87 12.85 13.96
C SER A 483 -32.56 12.73 15.33
N LEU A 484 -33.90 12.74 15.35
CA LEU A 484 -34.70 12.60 16.57
C LEU A 484 -34.48 11.24 17.26
N GLY A 485 -34.38 10.13 16.50
CA GLY A 485 -34.14 8.81 17.09
C GLY A 485 -32.81 8.74 17.83
N LYS A 486 -31.74 9.33 17.26
CA LYS A 486 -30.44 9.41 17.92
C LYS A 486 -30.50 10.25 19.20
N ARG A 487 -31.14 11.42 19.15
CA ARG A 487 -31.30 12.31 20.31
C ARG A 487 -32.09 11.66 21.44
N TYR A 488 -33.10 10.84 21.11
CA TYR A 488 -33.82 10.03 22.09
C TYR A 488 -32.89 9.01 22.76
N THR A 489 -32.06 8.30 22.00
CA THR A 489 -31.09 7.35 22.57
C THR A 489 -30.00 8.05 23.40
N ASP A 490 -29.70 9.31 23.11
CA ASP A 490 -28.76 10.16 23.85
C ASP A 490 -29.40 10.81 25.11
N GLY A 491 -30.70 10.58 25.35
CA GLY A 491 -31.40 11.04 26.56
C GLY A 491 -31.94 12.48 26.50
N GLN A 492 -32.04 13.10 25.32
CA GLN A 492 -32.62 14.44 25.17
C GLN A 492 -34.15 14.41 25.27
N ASP A 493 -34.75 15.41 25.94
CA ASP A 493 -36.22 15.57 25.96
C ASP A 493 -36.72 16.27 24.70
N LEU A 494 -37.28 15.48 23.78
CA LEU A 494 -37.78 15.97 22.50
C LEU A 494 -39.08 16.78 22.62
N ASN A 495 -39.75 16.80 23.78
CA ASN A 495 -40.99 17.57 23.94
C ASN A 495 -40.76 19.07 23.84
N VAL A 496 -39.66 19.58 24.40
CA VAL A 496 -39.31 21.00 24.37
C VAL A 496 -38.83 21.41 22.97
N LEU A 497 -38.25 20.47 22.22
CA LEU A 497 -37.77 20.69 20.85
C LEU A 497 -38.87 20.56 19.78
N ALA A 498 -40.09 20.18 20.16
CA ALA A 498 -41.23 20.03 19.24
C ALA A 498 -41.62 21.34 18.51
N ILE A 499 -41.13 22.48 19.00
CA ILE A 499 -41.23 23.79 18.33
C ILE A 499 -40.17 23.99 17.22
N CYS A 500 -39.21 23.10 17.02
CA CYS A 500 -38.17 23.29 16.02
C CYS A 500 -38.52 22.56 14.71
N GLU A 501 -38.28 23.21 13.57
CA GLU A 501 -38.55 22.70 12.22
C GLU A 501 -37.32 22.08 11.55
N ASN A 502 -36.13 22.48 11.97
CA ASN A 502 -34.86 22.08 11.39
C ASN A 502 -33.72 22.15 12.42
N GLU A 503 -32.54 21.71 12.01
CA GLU A 503 -31.37 21.63 12.90
C GLU A 503 -30.87 23.00 13.36
N GLU A 504 -30.93 24.04 12.52
CA GLU A 504 -30.52 25.41 12.88
C GLU A 504 -31.45 26.00 13.94
N GLN A 505 -32.74 25.69 13.88
CA GLN A 505 -33.73 26.03 14.89
C GLN A 505 -33.50 25.29 16.21
N ILE A 506 -33.10 24.01 16.16
CA ILE A 506 -32.71 23.27 17.37
C ILE A 506 -31.49 23.92 18.03
N LYS A 507 -30.46 24.28 17.25
CA LYS A 507 -29.27 24.96 17.78
C LYS A 507 -29.64 26.28 18.45
N ALA A 508 -30.42 27.12 17.77
CA ALA A 508 -30.88 28.39 18.34
C ALA A 508 -31.75 28.17 19.59
N CYS A 509 -32.65 27.18 19.57
CA CYS A 509 -33.48 26.83 20.72
C CYS A 509 -32.64 26.37 21.92
N GLN A 510 -31.59 25.57 21.68
CA GLN A 510 -30.64 25.17 22.72
C GLN A 510 -29.89 26.37 23.30
N VAL A 511 -29.40 27.29 22.47
CA VAL A 511 -28.76 28.54 22.93
C VAL A 511 -29.73 29.38 23.78
N LEU A 512 -31.00 29.46 23.38
CA LEU A 512 -32.01 30.19 24.14
C LEU A 512 -32.40 29.47 25.45
N LEU A 513 -32.42 28.14 25.47
CA LEU A 513 -32.62 27.35 26.69
C LEU A 513 -31.45 27.53 27.67
N GLU A 514 -30.21 27.54 27.17
CA GLU A 514 -29.01 27.88 27.96
C GLU A 514 -29.09 29.29 28.56
N LEU A 515 -29.72 30.22 27.84
CA LEU A 515 -29.98 31.59 28.30
C LEU A 515 -31.30 31.71 29.09
N GLU A 516 -31.88 30.61 29.57
CA GLU A 516 -33.07 30.57 30.44
C GLU A 516 -34.30 31.33 29.88
N PHE A 517 -34.48 31.32 28.55
CA PHE A 517 -35.71 31.86 27.96
C PHE A 517 -36.90 30.94 28.22
N SER A 518 -38.06 31.52 28.56
CA SER A 518 -39.27 30.75 28.80
C SER A 518 -39.80 30.09 27.53
N THR A 519 -40.55 29.01 27.68
CA THR A 519 -41.13 28.25 26.57
C THR A 519 -41.99 29.09 25.64
N GLU A 520 -42.65 30.13 26.15
CA GLU A 520 -43.45 31.06 25.35
C GLU A 520 -42.57 31.91 24.42
N ILE A 521 -41.39 32.34 24.88
CA ILE A 521 -40.46 33.13 24.07
C ILE A 521 -39.78 32.26 23.03
N LEU A 522 -39.42 31.01 23.38
CA LEU A 522 -38.88 30.04 22.43
C LEU A 522 -39.85 29.80 21.26
N ALA A 523 -41.14 29.62 21.58
CA ALA A 523 -42.19 29.41 20.60
C ALA A 523 -42.45 30.61 19.68
N PHE A 524 -41.93 31.81 19.98
CA PHE A 524 -41.97 32.94 19.05
C PHE A 524 -40.65 33.09 18.27
N THR A 525 -39.53 32.89 18.97
CA THR A 525 -38.19 33.23 18.47
C THR A 525 -37.66 32.20 17.47
N VAL A 526 -37.85 30.91 17.76
CA VAL A 526 -37.27 29.80 16.99
C VAL A 526 -37.89 29.68 15.59
N HIS A 527 -39.04 30.30 15.33
CA HIS A 527 -39.71 30.22 14.03
C HIS A 527 -39.37 31.36 13.08
N ASN A 528 -38.74 32.42 13.57
CA ASN A 528 -38.30 33.51 12.70
C ASN A 528 -36.90 33.15 12.17
N GLU A 529 -36.82 32.76 10.90
CA GLU A 529 -35.57 32.31 10.25
C GLU A 529 -34.45 33.35 10.39
N ALA A 530 -34.78 34.64 10.32
CA ALA A 530 -33.83 35.71 10.51
C ALA A 530 -33.32 35.72 11.97
N LEU A 531 -34.20 35.53 12.96
CA LEU A 531 -33.80 35.46 14.38
C LEU A 531 -32.93 34.24 14.65
N VAL A 532 -33.27 33.09 14.09
CA VAL A 532 -32.51 31.83 14.21
C VAL A 532 -31.09 32.03 13.65
N ALA A 533 -30.97 32.59 12.44
CA ALA A 533 -29.68 32.89 11.85
C ALA A 533 -28.87 33.90 12.69
N ALA A 534 -29.51 34.97 13.16
CA ALA A 534 -28.87 35.95 14.02
C ALA A 534 -28.38 35.33 15.34
N ILE A 535 -29.17 34.49 15.99
CA ILE A 535 -28.80 33.78 17.23
C ILE A 535 -27.59 32.88 16.99
N ASN A 536 -27.64 32.05 15.95
CA ASN A 536 -26.54 31.13 15.64
C ASN A 536 -25.26 31.89 15.24
N HIS A 537 -25.38 33.04 14.54
CA HIS A 537 -24.24 33.90 14.23
C HIS A 537 -23.67 34.60 15.47
N LEU A 538 -24.53 35.12 16.35
CA LEU A 538 -24.11 35.75 17.60
C LEU A 538 -23.43 34.73 18.51
N ASP A 539 -23.93 33.50 18.59
CA ASP A 539 -23.26 32.40 19.28
C ASP A 539 -21.86 32.15 18.70
N ALA A 540 -21.77 31.91 17.40
CA ALA A 540 -20.49 31.67 16.71
C ALA A 540 -19.49 32.84 16.84
N LEU A 541 -19.97 34.07 17.02
CA LEU A 541 -19.17 35.29 17.23
C LEU A 541 -18.79 35.52 18.71
N ASN A 542 -19.14 34.60 19.62
CA ASN A 542 -19.00 34.74 21.07
C ASN A 542 -19.75 35.97 21.65
N LEU A 543 -20.87 36.33 21.03
CA LEU A 543 -21.75 37.43 21.42
C LEU A 543 -23.07 36.94 22.04
N LYS A 544 -23.09 35.73 22.64
CA LYS A 544 -24.27 35.15 23.31
C LYS A 544 -24.94 36.11 24.30
N SER A 545 -24.14 36.88 25.05
CA SER A 545 -24.63 37.84 26.05
C SER A 545 -25.44 39.00 25.45
N ALA A 546 -25.24 39.31 24.16
CA ALA A 546 -25.98 40.35 23.45
C ALA A 546 -27.37 39.88 22.99
N ILE A 547 -27.63 38.57 22.92
CA ILE A 547 -28.89 38.00 22.40
C ILE A 547 -30.09 38.52 23.21
N ARG A 548 -30.04 38.44 24.55
CA ARG A 548 -31.16 38.86 25.40
C ARG A 548 -31.47 40.37 25.31
N PRO A 549 -30.49 41.28 25.39
CA PRO A 549 -30.72 42.70 25.12
C PRO A 549 -31.27 42.99 23.72
N LEU A 550 -30.75 42.33 22.68
CA LEU A 550 -31.15 42.57 21.29
C LEU A 550 -32.59 42.09 21.01
N LEU A 551 -32.97 40.91 21.51
CA LEU A 551 -34.34 40.42 21.40
C LEU A 551 -35.35 41.33 22.14
N GLY A 552 -34.91 42.06 23.16
CA GLY A 552 -35.71 43.06 23.85
C GLY A 552 -35.85 44.41 23.12
N MET A 553 -35.12 44.65 22.03
CA MET A 553 -35.16 45.89 21.27
C MET A 553 -36.18 45.81 20.11
N PRO A 554 -37.28 46.58 20.12
CA PRO A 554 -38.31 46.51 19.07
C PRO A 554 -37.76 46.76 17.66
N LEU A 555 -36.83 47.70 17.52
CA LEU A 555 -36.21 48.05 16.24
C LEU A 555 -35.35 46.92 15.65
N PHE A 556 -34.79 46.04 16.50
CA PHE A 556 -33.98 44.91 16.02
C PHE A 556 -34.83 43.94 15.19
N HIS A 557 -36.06 43.66 15.65
CA HIS A 557 -37.01 42.83 14.91
C HIS A 557 -37.41 43.44 13.56
N VAL A 558 -37.39 44.77 13.43
CA VAL A 558 -37.72 45.49 12.18
C VAL A 558 -36.61 45.33 11.13
N ILE A 559 -35.34 45.37 11.52
CA ILE A 559 -34.20 45.31 10.57
C ILE A 559 -33.73 43.92 10.21
N LEU A 560 -34.09 42.92 11.02
CA LEU A 560 -33.66 41.53 10.85
C LEU A 560 -33.94 40.93 9.46
N PRO A 561 -35.13 41.13 8.84
CA PRO A 561 -35.41 40.65 7.49
C PRO A 561 -34.47 41.25 6.43
N THR A 562 -34.03 42.49 6.61
CA THR A 562 -33.08 43.17 5.71
C THR A 562 -31.67 42.63 5.90
N LEU A 563 -31.26 42.41 7.17
CA LEU A 563 -29.97 41.82 7.50
C LEU A 563 -29.86 40.40 6.92
N PHE A 564 -30.89 39.57 7.06
CA PHE A 564 -30.91 38.19 6.58
C PHE A 564 -30.75 38.04 5.06
N LYS A 565 -31.08 39.08 4.28
CA LYS A 565 -30.89 39.10 2.82
C LYS A 565 -29.45 39.42 2.39
N CYS A 566 -28.58 39.84 3.30
CA CYS A 566 -27.18 40.17 2.98
C CYS A 566 -26.33 38.91 2.82
N PRO A 567 -25.18 38.96 2.11
CA PRO A 567 -24.24 37.84 2.09
C PRO A 567 -23.74 37.50 3.50
N PHE A 568 -23.39 36.23 3.74
CA PHE A 568 -23.03 35.70 5.07
C PHE A 568 -22.02 36.55 5.86
N LEU A 569 -20.95 37.03 5.20
CA LEU A 569 -19.94 37.88 5.86
C LEU A 569 -20.50 39.25 6.26
N HIS A 570 -21.35 39.84 5.41
CA HIS A 570 -22.03 41.10 5.67
C HIS A 570 -22.99 40.96 6.86
N GLN A 571 -23.72 39.84 6.96
CA GLN A 571 -24.60 39.57 8.11
C GLN A 571 -23.80 39.58 9.42
N ARG A 572 -22.68 38.86 9.46
CA ARG A 572 -21.80 38.82 10.65
C ARG A 572 -21.24 40.20 11.00
N ALA A 573 -20.78 40.96 10.01
CA ALA A 573 -20.24 42.31 10.23
C ALA A 573 -21.30 43.27 10.79
N LEU A 574 -22.51 43.28 10.22
CA LEU A 574 -23.63 44.09 10.71
C LEU A 574 -24.07 43.67 12.12
N LEU A 575 -24.11 42.37 12.42
CA LEU A 575 -24.45 41.85 13.75
C LEU A 575 -23.42 42.27 14.81
N ILE A 576 -22.12 42.30 14.48
CA ILE A 576 -21.08 42.82 15.39
C ILE A 576 -21.39 44.28 15.74
N PHE A 577 -21.63 45.11 14.73
CA PHE A 577 -21.91 46.54 14.91
C PHE A 577 -23.17 46.79 15.75
N ILE A 578 -24.24 46.04 15.52
CA ILE A 578 -25.49 46.16 16.27
C ILE A 578 -25.32 45.63 17.71
N ALA A 579 -24.73 44.44 17.89
CA ALA A 579 -24.54 43.81 19.20
C ALA A 579 -23.63 44.63 20.12
N GLN A 580 -22.65 45.33 19.56
CA GLN A 580 -21.74 46.21 20.29
C GLN A 580 -22.23 47.67 20.39
N LYS A 581 -23.42 47.98 19.86
CA LYS A 581 -24.03 49.33 19.87
C LYS A 581 -23.17 50.39 19.16
N LEU A 582 -22.51 50.03 18.06
CA LEU A 582 -21.63 50.91 17.28
C LEU A 582 -22.35 51.84 16.34
N ILE A 583 -23.50 51.40 15.86
CA ILE A 583 -24.40 52.19 15.04
C ILE A 583 -25.78 52.11 15.66
N LYS A 584 -26.56 53.15 15.43
CA LYS A 584 -28.00 53.05 15.67
C LYS A 584 -28.60 52.16 14.59
N ILE A 585 -29.72 51.52 14.90
CA ILE A 585 -30.37 50.60 13.96
C ILE A 585 -30.81 51.33 12.68
N GLU A 586 -31.12 52.61 12.79
CA GLU A 586 -31.48 53.52 11.70
C GLU A 586 -30.32 53.82 10.73
N GLU A 587 -29.06 53.66 11.17
CA GLU A 587 -27.84 53.90 10.40
C GLU A 587 -27.36 52.63 9.65
N MET A 588 -28.07 51.50 9.81
CA MET A 588 -27.67 50.20 9.26
C MET A 588 -27.61 50.18 7.73
N ASP A 589 -28.52 50.87 7.04
CA ASP A 589 -28.58 50.84 5.58
C ASP A 589 -27.37 51.52 4.92
N GLU A 590 -26.81 52.57 5.55
CA GLU A 590 -25.60 53.24 5.08
C GLU A 590 -24.39 52.30 5.17
N LEU A 591 -24.23 51.61 6.31
CA LEU A 591 -23.16 50.62 6.47
C LEU A 591 -23.34 49.44 5.49
N ARG A 592 -24.57 48.97 5.30
CA ARG A 592 -24.88 47.89 4.35
C ARG A 592 -24.47 48.27 2.92
N GLN A 593 -24.81 49.48 2.46
CA GLN A 593 -24.44 49.95 1.12
C GLN A 593 -22.92 49.99 0.95
N ARG A 594 -22.20 50.50 1.96
CA ARG A 594 -20.74 50.55 1.93
C ARG A 594 -20.09 49.16 1.87
N LEU A 595 -20.62 48.17 2.59
CA LEU A 595 -20.11 46.80 2.53
C LEU A 595 -20.31 46.16 1.14
N VAL A 596 -21.27 46.64 0.35
CA VAL A 596 -21.47 46.22 -1.05
C VAL A 596 -20.45 46.87 -1.98
N GLU A 597 -20.22 48.18 -1.80
CA GLU A 597 -19.23 48.94 -2.57
C GLU A 597 -17.79 48.51 -2.27
N GLU A 598 -17.52 48.05 -1.04
CA GLU A 598 -16.21 47.63 -0.56
C GLU A 598 -16.25 46.21 0.05
N PRO A 599 -16.25 45.14 -0.76
CA PRO A 599 -16.46 43.77 -0.28
C PRO A 599 -15.44 43.29 0.77
N TYR A 600 -14.21 43.83 0.74
CA TYR A 600 -13.16 43.50 1.71
C TYR A 600 -13.53 43.95 3.14
N LEU A 601 -14.35 45.00 3.28
CA LEU A 601 -14.67 45.64 4.55
C LEU A 601 -15.39 44.69 5.52
N ALA A 602 -16.26 43.81 5.02
CA ALA A 602 -16.94 42.81 5.86
C ALA A 602 -15.95 41.85 6.54
N SER A 603 -14.93 41.40 5.79
CA SER A 603 -13.88 40.53 6.32
C SER A 603 -12.99 41.26 7.33
N LEU A 604 -12.68 42.53 7.06
CA LEU A 604 -11.90 43.39 7.95
C LEU A 604 -12.61 43.55 9.30
N ILE A 605 -13.90 43.85 9.31
CA ILE A 605 -14.70 44.02 10.53
C ILE A 605 -14.70 42.75 11.39
N ILE A 606 -14.93 41.58 10.77
CA ILE A 606 -14.93 40.30 11.49
C ILE A 606 -13.54 40.04 12.09
N ALA A 607 -12.48 40.28 11.32
CA ALA A 607 -11.10 40.11 11.80
C ALA A 607 -10.78 41.04 12.98
N LEU A 608 -11.21 42.31 12.92
CA LEU A 608 -11.03 43.25 14.02
C LEU A 608 -11.77 42.79 15.30
N HIS A 609 -12.99 42.25 15.16
CA HIS A 609 -13.75 41.68 16.29
C HIS A 609 -13.08 40.44 16.88
N GLU A 610 -12.66 39.49 16.04
CA GLU A 610 -11.98 38.26 16.49
C GLU A 610 -10.62 38.57 17.15
N GLN A 611 -9.97 39.67 16.73
CA GLN A 611 -8.75 40.23 17.36
C GLN A 611 -9.02 41.08 18.62
N LYS A 612 -10.28 41.21 19.05
CA LYS A 612 -10.70 41.95 20.26
C LYS A 612 -10.38 43.46 20.24
N HIS A 613 -10.39 44.09 19.07
CA HIS A 613 -10.32 45.56 18.97
C HIS A 613 -11.51 46.20 19.70
N SER A 614 -11.31 47.41 20.24
CA SER A 614 -12.39 48.09 20.95
C SER A 614 -13.52 48.46 19.97
N PRO A 615 -14.77 48.50 20.42
CA PRO A 615 -15.89 48.88 19.57
C PRO A 615 -15.65 50.26 18.87
N SER A 616 -15.10 51.25 19.58
CA SER A 616 -14.79 52.58 19.02
C SER A 616 -13.75 52.55 17.88
N GLU A 617 -12.77 51.65 17.95
CA GLU A 617 -11.74 51.51 16.91
C GLU A 617 -12.33 50.88 15.64
N ILE A 618 -13.17 49.84 15.81
CA ILE A 618 -13.88 49.19 14.71
C ILE A 618 -14.73 50.22 13.93
N LEU A 619 -15.44 51.11 14.64
CA LEU A 619 -16.24 52.16 14.02
C LEU A 619 -15.38 53.20 13.26
N ASN A 620 -14.31 53.71 13.87
CA ASN A 620 -13.43 54.72 13.26
C ASN A 620 -12.78 54.21 11.95
N ILE A 621 -12.23 52.98 11.99
CA ILE A 621 -11.58 52.37 10.82
C ILE A 621 -12.59 52.11 9.71
N SER A 622 -13.78 51.60 10.08
CA SER A 622 -14.81 51.26 9.09
C SER A 622 -15.50 52.49 8.50
N ALA A 623 -15.34 53.68 9.08
CA ALA A 623 -15.95 54.93 8.62
C ALA A 623 -15.10 55.69 7.59
N ASP A 624 -13.81 55.36 7.38
CA ASP A 624 -12.89 56.09 6.49
C ASP A 624 -12.30 55.18 5.39
N PRO A 625 -12.63 55.39 4.09
CA PRO A 625 -12.18 54.52 2.99
C PRO A 625 -10.65 54.46 2.82
N VAL A 626 -9.95 55.55 3.17
CA VAL A 626 -8.49 55.60 3.08
C VAL A 626 -7.90 54.74 4.19
N LYS A 627 -8.41 54.87 5.42
CA LYS A 627 -7.98 54.05 6.56
C LYS A 627 -8.33 52.58 6.38
N SER A 628 -9.52 52.26 5.87
CA SER A 628 -9.94 50.87 5.66
C SER A 628 -9.12 50.18 4.58
N ARG A 629 -8.78 50.85 3.46
CA ARG A 629 -7.89 50.30 2.42
C ARG A 629 -6.46 50.15 2.89
N ALA A 630 -5.93 51.18 3.56
CA ALA A 630 -4.58 51.14 4.09
C ALA A 630 -4.45 50.04 5.15
N LEU A 631 -5.40 49.94 6.09
CA LEU A 631 -5.38 48.88 7.10
C LEU A 631 -5.63 47.51 6.49
N HIS A 632 -6.51 47.39 5.49
CA HIS A 632 -6.72 46.11 4.80
C HIS A 632 -5.44 45.64 4.11
N LEU A 633 -4.72 46.54 3.42
CA LEU A 633 -3.41 46.24 2.87
C LEU A 633 -2.44 45.80 3.97
N LEU A 634 -2.32 46.58 5.04
CA LEU A 634 -1.42 46.27 6.15
C LEU A 634 -1.76 44.94 6.83
N MET A 635 -3.02 44.63 7.06
CA MET A 635 -3.47 43.36 7.64
C MET A 635 -3.26 42.19 6.67
N THR A 636 -3.47 42.40 5.37
CA THR A 636 -3.16 41.40 4.33
C THR A 636 -1.66 41.10 4.29
N LEU A 637 -0.83 42.13 4.51
CA LEU A 637 0.62 42.02 4.63
C LEU A 637 1.09 41.64 6.05
N LYS A 638 0.18 41.43 7.01
CA LYS A 638 0.44 41.15 8.43
C LYS A 638 1.37 42.17 9.12
N LEU A 639 1.35 43.41 8.66
CA LEU A 639 2.11 44.51 9.24
C LEU A 639 1.33 45.13 10.40
N SER A 640 1.91 45.05 11.60
CA SER A 640 1.36 45.72 12.79
C SER A 640 1.64 47.21 12.70
N VAL A 641 0.58 48.01 12.59
CA VAL A 641 0.65 49.47 12.61
C VAL A 641 -0.35 49.98 13.64
N GLU A 642 0.10 50.90 14.49
CA GLU A 642 -0.83 51.58 15.39
C GLU A 642 -1.87 52.35 14.55
N PRO A 643 -3.18 52.21 14.83
CA PRO A 643 -4.23 52.87 14.06
C PRO A 643 -4.04 54.39 13.90
N SER A 644 -3.31 55.04 14.81
CA SER A 644 -2.94 56.46 14.80
C SER A 644 -2.06 56.87 13.60
N ALA A 645 -1.27 55.97 13.02
CA ALA A 645 -0.38 56.28 11.90
C ALA A 645 -1.12 56.48 10.57
N LEU A 646 -2.36 55.99 10.48
CA LEU A 646 -3.21 56.08 9.29
C LEU A 646 -3.81 57.48 9.10
N GLU A 647 -3.61 58.40 10.03
CA GLU A 647 -4.10 59.79 9.95
C GLU A 647 -3.16 60.75 9.19
N SER A 648 -2.09 60.25 8.57
CA SER A 648 -1.03 61.04 7.89
C SER A 648 -1.05 60.90 6.35
N PRO A 649 -0.33 61.73 5.55
CA PRO A 649 -0.25 61.61 4.07
C PRO A 649 0.21 60.24 3.57
N ILE A 650 0.89 59.53 4.47
CA ILE A 650 1.27 58.14 4.35
C ILE A 650 0.04 57.23 4.18
N GLY A 651 -1.05 57.43 4.93
CA GLY A 651 -2.30 56.66 4.75
C GLY A 651 -2.85 56.80 3.33
N TYR A 652 -2.71 57.98 2.72
CA TYR A 652 -3.11 58.23 1.33
C TYR A 652 -2.19 57.55 0.32
N LEU A 653 -0.88 57.63 0.53
CA LEU A 653 0.11 56.93 -0.31
C LEU A 653 -0.10 55.41 -0.27
N VAL A 654 -0.35 54.84 0.91
CA VAL A 654 -0.62 53.41 1.09
C VAL A 654 -1.95 53.01 0.42
N SER A 655 -2.97 53.87 0.46
CA SER A 655 -4.23 53.65 -0.26
C SER A 655 -4.07 53.71 -1.80
N LEU A 656 -3.23 54.61 -2.32
CA LEU A 656 -2.89 54.64 -3.75
C LEU A 656 -2.11 53.40 -4.19
N LEU A 657 -1.19 52.93 -3.35
CA LEU A 657 -0.44 51.70 -3.57
C LEU A 657 -1.37 50.46 -3.53
N TYR A 658 -2.32 50.41 -2.59
CA TYR A 658 -3.37 49.39 -2.60
C TYR A 658 -4.12 49.38 -3.94
N SER A 659 -4.51 50.57 -4.44
CA SER A 659 -5.27 50.69 -5.69
C SER A 659 -4.45 50.29 -6.93
N ALA A 660 -3.15 50.62 -6.97
CA ALA A 660 -2.26 50.27 -8.08
C ALA A 660 -1.88 48.78 -8.10
N CYS A 661 -1.98 48.11 -6.94
CA CYS A 661 -1.58 46.72 -6.78
C CYS A 661 -2.75 45.78 -6.49
N GLU A 662 -4.00 46.23 -6.41
CA GLU A 662 -5.16 45.45 -5.94
C GLU A 662 -5.27 44.06 -6.59
N HIS A 663 -5.04 43.95 -7.91
CA HIS A 663 -5.07 42.68 -8.64
C HIS A 663 -3.77 41.86 -8.55
N ALA A 664 -2.66 42.50 -8.18
CA ALA A 664 -1.33 41.90 -8.06
C ALA A 664 -0.97 41.55 -6.61
N LEU A 665 -1.72 42.04 -5.61
CA LEU A 665 -1.55 41.70 -4.19
C LEU A 665 -1.75 40.20 -3.90
N TYR A 666 -2.30 39.43 -4.84
CA TYR A 666 -2.38 37.97 -4.74
C TYR A 666 -1.06 37.26 -5.10
N LYS A 667 -0.06 37.97 -5.64
CA LYS A 667 1.28 37.47 -5.97
C LYS A 667 2.25 37.80 -4.82
N GLU A 668 2.93 36.78 -4.29
CA GLU A 668 3.79 36.92 -3.10
C GLU A 668 5.00 37.84 -3.37
N GLU A 669 5.55 37.84 -4.59
CA GLU A 669 6.68 38.69 -5.00
C GLU A 669 6.41 40.20 -4.82
N VAL A 670 5.16 40.59 -5.08
CA VAL A 670 4.70 41.98 -4.95
C VAL A 670 4.42 42.33 -3.49
N LYS A 671 3.82 41.40 -2.73
CA LYS A 671 3.57 41.56 -1.30
C LYS A 671 4.86 41.71 -0.52
N ASP A 672 5.81 40.82 -0.75
CA ASP A 672 7.10 40.82 -0.07
C ASP A 672 7.86 42.13 -0.41
N TYR A 673 7.77 42.63 -1.66
CA TYR A 673 8.45 43.88 -2.04
C TYR A 673 7.86 45.07 -1.31
N LEU A 674 6.52 45.10 -1.21
CA LEU A 674 5.79 46.10 -0.46
C LEU A 674 6.05 45.98 1.06
N ILE A 675 6.15 44.78 1.63
CA ILE A 675 6.54 44.53 3.03
C ILE A 675 7.95 45.04 3.32
N ASP A 676 8.89 44.90 2.37
CA ASP A 676 10.27 45.37 2.51
C ASP A 676 10.40 46.90 2.35
N VAL A 677 9.63 47.51 1.44
CA VAL A 677 9.79 48.94 1.08
C VAL A 677 8.86 49.87 1.86
N LEU A 678 7.60 49.49 2.14
CA LEU A 678 6.65 50.36 2.85
C LEU A 678 7.18 50.79 4.22
N PRO A 679 7.61 49.91 5.15
CA PRO A 679 8.05 50.32 6.47
C PRO A 679 9.16 51.39 6.44
N GLY A 680 10.04 51.37 5.43
CA GLY A 680 11.04 52.41 5.19
C GLY A 680 10.45 53.74 4.69
N LEU A 681 9.49 53.70 3.76
CA LEU A 681 8.74 54.87 3.29
C LEU A 681 7.86 55.48 4.40
N LEU A 682 7.24 54.64 5.24
CA LEU A 682 6.41 55.06 6.40
C LEU A 682 7.27 55.70 7.50
N LYS A 683 8.57 55.35 7.57
CA LYS A 683 9.53 55.82 8.58
C LYS A 683 10.29 57.09 8.14
N ASN A 684 10.37 57.39 6.84
CA ASN A 684 11.03 58.58 6.27
C ASN A 684 9.99 59.62 5.81
N GLN A 685 9.87 60.75 6.50
CA GLN A 685 8.95 61.85 6.15
C GLN A 685 9.37 62.53 4.82
N PHE A 686 8.58 62.41 3.75
CA PHE A 686 8.85 63.06 2.45
C PHE A 686 8.51 64.56 2.45
N PRO A 687 9.38 65.43 1.90
CA PRO A 687 9.02 66.81 1.53
C PRO A 687 8.39 66.86 0.11
N ALA A 688 7.32 67.62 -0.05
CA ALA A 688 6.48 67.75 -1.26
C ALA A 688 7.06 68.71 -2.36
N PRO A 689 6.46 68.83 -3.57
CA PRO A 689 5.58 67.91 -4.32
C PRO A 689 6.07 67.56 -5.75
N VAL A 690 5.46 66.53 -6.36
CA VAL A 690 5.87 65.84 -7.61
C VAL A 690 4.71 65.88 -8.65
N ASP A 691 4.69 66.88 -9.57
CA ASP A 691 3.48 67.15 -10.38
C ASP A 691 3.65 67.25 -11.94
N LYS A 692 4.65 66.63 -12.61
CA LYS A 692 4.80 66.73 -14.11
C LYS A 692 4.79 65.39 -14.91
N PRO A 693 3.85 65.18 -15.86
CA PRO A 693 3.63 63.89 -16.58
C PRO A 693 4.69 63.41 -17.58
N ALA A 694 5.35 64.31 -18.33
CA ALA A 694 6.35 63.90 -19.33
C ALA A 694 7.63 63.32 -18.68
N MET A 695 7.93 63.81 -17.48
CA MET A 695 9.00 63.29 -16.63
C MET A 695 8.64 61.88 -16.12
N ILE A 696 7.35 61.61 -15.83
CA ILE A 696 6.83 60.30 -15.41
C ILE A 696 7.00 59.23 -16.52
N ALA A 697 6.83 59.58 -17.80
CA ALA A 697 6.89 58.63 -18.92
C ALA A 697 8.30 58.33 -19.45
N GLN A 698 9.16 59.35 -19.58
CA GLN A 698 10.54 59.18 -20.06
C GLN A 698 11.45 58.55 -18.99
N LEU A 699 11.14 58.81 -17.71
CA LEU A 699 11.66 57.98 -16.62
C LEU A 699 11.22 56.53 -16.84
N SER A 700 9.94 56.23 -17.10
CA SER A 700 9.46 54.83 -17.25
C SER A 700 10.20 53.96 -18.30
N GLN A 701 10.66 54.47 -19.46
CA GLN A 701 11.24 53.62 -20.53
C GLN A 701 12.78 53.45 -20.50
N ILE A 702 13.54 54.50 -20.20
CA ILE A 702 14.99 54.35 -19.89
C ILE A 702 15.13 53.55 -18.60
N ILE A 703 14.15 53.68 -17.69
CA ILE A 703 13.97 52.72 -16.60
C ILE A 703 13.78 51.31 -17.16
N CYS A 704 13.02 51.01 -18.22
CA CYS A 704 12.82 49.63 -18.77
C CYS A 704 14.02 48.89 -19.44
N ASP A 705 14.90 49.51 -20.25
CA ASP A 705 16.00 48.81 -20.98
C ASP A 705 17.36 48.88 -20.28
N TYR A 706 17.65 50.04 -19.70
CA TYR A 706 18.64 50.12 -18.64
C TYR A 706 18.11 49.30 -17.46
N GLN A 707 16.79 49.17 -17.18
CA GLN A 707 16.29 48.02 -16.40
C GLN A 707 16.76 46.79 -17.12
N GLN A 708 16.39 46.37 -18.31
CA GLN A 708 16.78 45.04 -18.77
C GLN A 708 18.28 44.62 -18.62
N VAL A 709 19.28 45.46 -18.97
CA VAL A 709 20.73 45.17 -18.81
C VAL A 709 21.30 45.57 -17.44
N VAL A 710 20.72 46.54 -16.72
CA VAL A 710 21.02 46.85 -15.30
C VAL A 710 20.07 46.13 -14.33
N THR A 711 19.15 45.32 -14.84
CA THR A 711 18.26 44.32 -14.22
C THR A 711 18.74 42.94 -14.66
N VAL A 712 19.77 42.89 -15.49
CA VAL A 712 20.76 41.83 -15.45
C VAL A 712 21.86 42.32 -14.51
N ALA A 713 22.70 43.25 -14.93
CA ALA A 713 23.88 43.68 -14.18
C ALA A 713 23.60 44.25 -12.79
N ALA A 714 22.42 44.80 -12.46
CA ALA A 714 22.04 45.16 -11.08
C ALA A 714 20.96 44.27 -10.43
N SER A 715 20.22 43.41 -11.14
CA SER A 715 19.60 42.26 -10.44
C SER A 715 20.74 41.36 -9.90
N LEU A 716 21.77 41.21 -10.74
CA LEU A 716 23.02 40.55 -10.46
C LEU A 716 24.10 41.45 -9.83
N ALA A 717 23.87 42.71 -9.45
CA ALA A 717 24.81 43.74 -8.91
C ALA A 717 26.33 43.75 -9.15
N ILE A 718 26.74 43.65 -10.41
CA ILE A 718 28.13 43.54 -10.85
C ILE A 718 28.72 44.93 -11.11
N ASN A 719 30.01 45.15 -10.84
CA ASN A 719 30.69 46.43 -11.14
C ASN A 719 30.62 46.73 -12.65
N LEU A 720 30.35 48.00 -13.00
CA LEU A 720 30.14 48.48 -14.37
C LEU A 720 31.39 48.29 -15.27
N ASP A 721 32.58 48.15 -14.69
CA ASP A 721 33.83 47.88 -15.43
C ASP A 721 33.83 46.53 -16.18
N TRP A 722 32.96 45.59 -15.80
CA TRP A 722 32.81 44.28 -16.46
C TRP A 722 31.93 44.31 -17.72
N LEU A 723 31.23 45.42 -17.98
CA LEU A 723 30.35 45.58 -19.15
C LEU A 723 31.09 45.31 -20.48
N ASP A 724 32.38 45.63 -20.56
CA ASP A 724 33.17 45.42 -21.78
C ASP A 724 33.69 43.99 -21.95
N LEU A 725 33.81 43.23 -20.85
CA LEU A 725 34.17 41.82 -20.88
C LEU A 725 32.95 40.93 -21.18
N LEU A 726 31.78 41.28 -20.62
CA LEU A 726 30.46 40.68 -20.91
C LEU A 726 30.08 40.75 -22.40
N LYS A 727 30.55 41.78 -23.11
CA LYS A 727 30.38 41.95 -24.56
C LYS A 727 31.29 41.06 -25.41
N LYS A 728 32.40 40.51 -24.86
CA LYS A 728 33.50 39.89 -25.63
C LYS A 728 33.69 38.38 -25.43
N LYS A 729 33.05 37.77 -24.42
CA LYS A 729 33.26 36.35 -24.05
C LYS A 729 31.93 35.57 -24.02
N PRO A 730 31.64 34.72 -25.03
CA PRO A 730 30.34 34.04 -25.16
C PRO A 730 29.97 33.10 -24.01
N ARG A 731 30.92 32.32 -23.45
CA ARG A 731 30.63 31.49 -22.25
C ARG A 731 30.30 32.34 -21.03
N LEU A 732 30.95 33.50 -20.89
CA LEU A 732 30.68 34.46 -19.80
C LEU A 732 29.31 35.14 -20.00
N GLN A 733 28.91 35.36 -21.25
CA GLN A 733 27.59 35.90 -21.60
C GLN A 733 26.47 34.86 -21.41
N ALA A 734 26.66 33.61 -21.85
CA ALA A 734 25.72 32.51 -21.61
C ALA A 734 25.55 32.23 -20.11
N MET A 735 26.65 32.31 -19.35
CA MET A 735 26.64 32.28 -17.89
C MET A 735 25.86 33.47 -17.30
N ALA A 736 26.11 34.70 -17.75
CA ALA A 736 25.37 35.88 -17.28
C ALA A 736 23.88 35.83 -17.59
N VAL A 737 23.51 35.29 -18.75
CA VAL A 737 22.11 35.07 -19.14
C VAL A 737 21.47 33.98 -18.30
N ALA A 738 22.14 32.84 -18.09
CA ALA A 738 21.64 31.77 -17.22
C ALA A 738 21.47 32.25 -15.77
N LEU A 739 22.43 33.02 -15.25
CA LEU A 739 22.36 33.63 -13.93
C LEU A 739 21.23 34.66 -13.84
N ARG A 740 20.93 35.38 -14.92
CA ARG A 740 19.83 36.34 -15.01
C ARG A 740 18.46 35.69 -15.13
N GLU A 741 18.30 34.69 -15.98
CA GLU A 741 17.04 33.94 -16.11
C GLU A 741 16.62 33.37 -14.77
N PHE A 742 17.60 32.91 -13.98
CA PHE A 742 17.35 32.46 -12.61
C PHE A 742 17.03 33.59 -11.63
N ASP A 743 17.67 34.75 -11.76
CA ASP A 743 17.40 35.91 -10.90
C ASP A 743 16.04 36.57 -11.20
N VAL A 744 15.48 36.32 -12.39
CA VAL A 744 14.10 36.71 -12.76
C VAL A 744 13.07 35.78 -12.09
N ASP A 745 13.40 34.50 -11.84
CA ASP A 745 12.62 33.58 -11.01
C ASP A 745 12.83 33.80 -9.49
N ALA A 746 13.90 34.48 -9.09
CA ALA A 746 14.27 34.72 -7.68
C ALA A 746 13.66 35.99 -7.05
N ARG A 747 12.67 36.63 -7.69
CA ARG A 747 12.03 37.87 -7.20
C ARG A 747 11.00 37.67 -6.07
N GLU A 748 11.30 36.83 -5.07
CA GLU A 748 10.74 36.91 -3.71
C GLU A 748 11.68 37.77 -2.82
N PRO A 749 11.30 38.99 -2.40
CA PRO A 749 12.10 39.90 -1.58
C PRO A 749 12.10 39.54 -0.09
N GLY A 750 13.05 40.14 0.64
CA GLY A 750 13.52 39.57 1.88
C GLY A 750 14.78 38.72 1.71
N LYS A 751 15.76 39.26 0.97
CA LYS A 751 17.21 39.14 1.26
C LYS A 751 17.87 37.76 1.07
N LYS A 752 18.50 37.58 -0.09
CA LYS A 752 19.94 37.26 -0.11
C LYS A 752 20.68 38.42 -0.82
N PRO A 753 21.86 38.83 -0.34
CA PRO A 753 22.64 39.88 -1.02
C PRO A 753 22.85 39.48 -2.47
N ARG A 754 22.88 40.45 -3.40
CA ARG A 754 23.16 40.25 -4.84
C ARG A 754 24.37 39.31 -4.93
N LEU A 755 24.09 38.05 -5.20
CA LEU A 755 24.95 36.87 -5.01
C LEU A 755 25.69 36.58 -6.32
N THR A 756 24.91 36.79 -7.35
CA THR A 756 25.20 36.80 -8.75
C THR A 756 26.36 37.69 -9.23
N PRO A 757 26.73 38.83 -8.63
CA PRO A 757 27.93 39.58 -8.99
C PRO A 757 29.21 39.03 -8.44
N LEU A 758 29.16 38.53 -7.20
CA LEU A 758 30.28 37.87 -6.57
C LEU A 758 30.59 36.59 -7.37
N LEU A 759 29.56 35.80 -7.66
CA LEU A 759 29.65 34.61 -8.53
C LEU A 759 30.15 34.98 -9.93
N PHE A 760 29.61 36.02 -10.53
CA PHE A 760 30.02 36.45 -11.87
C PHE A 760 31.48 36.91 -11.92
N THR A 761 31.94 37.66 -10.91
CA THR A 761 33.33 38.14 -10.81
C THR A 761 34.31 36.96 -10.67
N GLU A 762 33.97 35.96 -9.86
CA GLU A 762 34.77 34.73 -9.67
C GLU A 762 34.75 33.78 -10.87
N PHE A 763 33.64 33.74 -11.62
CA PHE A 763 33.57 33.05 -12.90
C PHE A 763 34.42 33.73 -13.96
N ALA A 764 34.36 35.06 -14.03
CA ALA A 764 35.11 35.84 -15.00
C ALA A 764 36.61 35.68 -14.80
N SER A 765 37.10 35.63 -13.54
CA SER A 765 38.50 35.37 -13.22
C SER A 765 38.97 33.96 -13.61
N TYR A 766 38.14 32.92 -13.43
CA TYR A 766 38.45 31.54 -13.86
C TYR A 766 38.54 31.42 -15.40
N PHE A 767 37.58 31.98 -16.13
CA PHE A 767 37.49 31.86 -17.59
C PHE A 767 38.40 32.82 -18.38
N ILE A 768 39.02 33.81 -17.73
CA ILE A 768 40.05 34.65 -18.35
C ILE A 768 41.24 33.81 -18.88
N THR A 769 41.48 32.63 -18.32
CA THR A 769 42.67 31.79 -18.59
C THR A 769 42.43 30.58 -19.50
N LEU A 770 41.18 30.26 -19.86
CA LEU A 770 40.83 29.03 -20.60
C LEU A 770 40.46 29.31 -22.07
N HIS A 771 40.87 28.41 -22.97
CA HIS A 771 40.46 28.47 -24.39
C HIS A 771 39.03 27.98 -24.59
N ASP A 772 38.27 28.69 -25.44
CA ASP A 772 36.82 28.56 -25.60
C ASP A 772 36.40 27.60 -26.73
N LYS A 773 35.56 26.60 -26.41
CA LYS A 773 34.68 25.90 -27.36
C LYS A 773 33.28 25.71 -26.72
N PRO A 774 32.18 25.85 -27.46
CA PRO A 774 30.85 25.84 -26.86
C PRO A 774 30.39 24.41 -26.57
N GLU A 775 30.01 24.14 -25.32
CA GLU A 775 29.00 23.13 -24.98
C GLU A 775 28.09 23.79 -23.93
N ASP A 776 26.83 24.02 -24.29
CA ASP A 776 25.95 24.95 -23.56
C ASP A 776 25.34 24.36 -22.27
N ASP A 777 25.07 23.04 -22.25
CA ASP A 777 24.27 22.46 -21.15
C ASP A 777 25.06 22.26 -19.86
N SER A 778 26.34 21.88 -19.90
CA SER A 778 27.13 21.69 -18.67
C SER A 778 27.38 23.01 -17.93
N ILE A 779 27.57 24.09 -18.70
CA ILE A 779 27.81 25.45 -18.20
C ILE A 779 26.55 26.00 -17.55
N ARG A 780 25.38 25.81 -18.19
CA ARG A 780 24.10 26.21 -17.59
C ARG A 780 23.85 25.46 -16.29
N HIS A 781 24.03 24.14 -16.25
CA HIS A 781 23.81 23.38 -15.02
C HIS A 781 24.79 23.77 -13.90
N ALA A 782 26.06 24.04 -14.23
CA ALA A 782 27.06 24.50 -13.26
C ALA A 782 26.77 25.90 -12.72
N ALA A 783 26.31 26.83 -13.57
CA ALA A 783 25.87 28.17 -13.21
C ALA A 783 24.80 28.12 -12.12
N LEU A 784 23.74 27.37 -12.40
CA LEU A 784 22.58 27.22 -11.54
C LEU A 784 22.96 26.53 -10.23
N ALA A 785 23.74 25.44 -10.32
CA ALA A 785 24.21 24.72 -9.15
C ALA A 785 25.07 25.60 -8.23
N LEU A 786 25.94 26.46 -8.79
CA LEU A 786 26.80 27.35 -8.00
C LEU A 786 25.99 28.43 -7.28
N THR A 787 24.98 29.02 -7.95
CA THR A 787 24.06 29.98 -7.33
C THR A 787 23.33 29.38 -6.14
N ILE A 788 22.78 28.17 -6.31
CA ILE A 788 22.11 27.46 -5.22
C ILE A 788 23.08 27.19 -4.07
N THR A 789 24.29 26.72 -4.36
CA THR A 789 25.30 26.35 -3.36
C THR A 789 25.75 27.57 -2.54
N HIS A 790 26.09 28.69 -3.17
CA HIS A 790 26.51 29.90 -2.45
C HIS A 790 25.35 30.59 -1.73
N SER A 791 24.11 30.40 -2.21
CA SER A 791 22.94 30.85 -1.45
C SER A 791 22.84 30.13 -0.09
N GLU A 792 23.28 28.89 0.01
CA GLU A 792 23.20 28.09 1.23
C GLU A 792 24.42 28.25 2.16
N ASP A 793 25.64 28.44 1.61
CA ASP A 793 26.85 28.70 2.40
C ASP A 793 27.48 30.04 2.01
N GLN A 794 27.09 31.08 2.76
CA GLN A 794 27.60 32.43 2.58
C GLN A 794 29.01 32.63 3.20
N SER A 795 29.54 31.63 3.92
CA SER A 795 30.83 31.71 4.64
C SER A 795 32.01 31.13 3.85
N SER A 796 31.73 30.22 2.91
CA SER A 796 32.68 29.63 1.97
C SER A 796 32.96 30.56 0.79
N GLN A 797 34.24 30.72 0.42
CA GLN A 797 34.57 31.40 -0.84
C GLN A 797 34.03 30.57 -2.02
N VAL A 798 33.24 31.20 -2.89
CA VAL A 798 32.66 30.66 -4.13
C VAL A 798 33.67 29.81 -4.93
N THR A 799 34.92 30.24 -4.92
CA THR A 799 36.07 29.66 -5.61
C THR A 799 36.37 28.21 -5.21
N HIS A 800 35.94 27.74 -4.03
CA HIS A 800 36.20 26.37 -3.59
C HIS A 800 35.31 25.32 -4.29
N HIS A 801 34.07 25.68 -4.65
CA HIS A 801 33.11 24.72 -5.22
C HIS A 801 33.08 24.74 -6.75
N LEU A 802 33.48 25.86 -7.37
CA LEU A 802 33.48 26.04 -8.81
C LEU A 802 34.36 25.01 -9.56
N PRO A 803 35.63 24.75 -9.15
CA PRO A 803 36.45 23.71 -9.78
C PRO A 803 35.80 22.33 -9.69
N ALA A 804 35.16 21.99 -8.55
CA ALA A 804 34.51 20.70 -8.37
C ALA A 804 33.28 20.54 -9.28
N LEU A 805 32.46 21.59 -9.43
CA LEU A 805 31.29 21.59 -10.32
C LEU A 805 31.66 21.52 -11.80
N MET A 806 32.81 22.11 -12.17
CA MET A 806 33.31 22.11 -13.55
C MET A 806 34.07 20.82 -13.91
N THR A 807 34.74 20.18 -12.94
CA THR A 807 35.56 18.97 -13.17
C THR A 807 34.85 17.66 -12.87
N LYS A 808 33.79 17.65 -12.04
CA LYS A 808 33.00 16.45 -11.72
C LYS A 808 31.63 16.53 -12.41
N PRO A 809 31.42 15.86 -13.56
CA PRO A 809 30.26 16.08 -14.43
C PRO A 809 28.90 15.69 -13.81
N GLN A 810 28.87 14.88 -12.74
CA GLN A 810 27.62 14.46 -12.08
C GLN A 810 27.20 15.37 -10.92
N LEU A 811 28.08 16.27 -10.46
CA LEU A 811 27.83 17.09 -9.27
C LEU A 811 26.79 18.19 -9.54
N ALA A 812 26.91 18.93 -10.65
CA ALA A 812 25.96 19.99 -10.98
C ALA A 812 24.52 19.46 -11.22
N PRO A 813 24.28 18.38 -11.98
CA PRO A 813 22.95 17.78 -12.08
C PRO A 813 22.39 17.29 -10.74
N ALA A 814 23.23 16.77 -9.85
CA ALA A 814 22.80 16.34 -8.51
C ALA A 814 22.33 17.53 -7.66
N VAL A 815 23.06 18.65 -7.69
CA VAL A 815 22.67 19.90 -7.00
C VAL A 815 21.31 20.39 -7.47
N LEU A 816 21.07 20.37 -8.78
CA LEU A 816 19.79 20.82 -9.35
C LEU A 816 18.64 19.87 -9.02
N ALA A 817 18.88 18.57 -9.04
CA ALA A 817 17.87 17.58 -8.67
C ALA A 817 17.45 17.71 -7.19
N VAL A 818 18.38 18.01 -6.28
CA VAL A 818 18.09 18.28 -4.86
C VAL A 818 17.34 19.59 -4.71
N HIS A 819 17.80 20.65 -5.38
CA HIS A 819 17.18 21.97 -5.29
C HIS A 819 15.75 22.00 -5.84
N GLY A 820 15.48 21.33 -6.97
CA GLY A 820 14.13 21.19 -7.53
C GLY A 820 13.16 20.39 -6.65
N ARG A 821 13.60 19.93 -5.48
CA ARG A 821 12.81 19.29 -4.42
C ARG A 821 12.82 20.10 -3.12
N ASN A 822 13.31 21.34 -3.14
CA ASN A 822 13.39 22.27 -2.00
C ASN A 822 14.23 21.75 -0.83
N LEU A 823 15.43 21.23 -1.11
CA LEU A 823 16.33 20.66 -0.10
C LEU A 823 17.72 21.33 -0.12
N PRO A 824 18.45 21.33 1.02
CA PRO A 824 19.78 21.89 1.10
C PRO A 824 20.80 21.07 0.30
N VAL A 825 21.58 21.71 -0.56
CA VAL A 825 22.58 21.14 -1.47
C VAL A 825 23.98 21.06 -0.90
N LEU A 826 24.34 21.85 0.13
CA LEU A 826 25.69 21.82 0.75
C LEU A 826 26.19 20.44 1.17
N PRO A 827 25.35 19.50 1.65
CA PRO A 827 25.80 18.15 1.93
C PRO A 827 26.42 17.44 0.71
N LEU A 828 26.14 17.85 -0.54
CA LEU A 828 26.80 17.30 -1.74
C LEU A 828 28.26 17.71 -1.89
N PHE A 829 28.75 18.68 -1.12
CA PHE A 829 30.11 19.23 -1.25
C PHE A 829 31.08 18.77 -0.17
N GLN A 830 30.59 18.17 0.90
CA GLN A 830 31.42 17.59 1.96
C GLN A 830 32.18 16.38 1.43
N GLU A 831 33.51 16.38 1.56
CA GLU A 831 34.38 15.34 0.99
C GLU A 831 34.05 13.93 1.51
N ASP A 832 33.70 13.81 2.81
CA ASP A 832 33.29 12.54 3.40
C ASP A 832 32.06 11.97 2.69
N ASN A 833 32.20 10.82 2.02
CA ASN A 833 31.13 10.16 1.27
C ASN A 833 30.47 11.02 0.17
N GLN A 834 31.15 12.07 -0.33
CA GLN A 834 30.65 12.94 -1.40
C GLN A 834 30.16 12.14 -2.62
N ALA A 835 31.03 11.24 -3.09
CA ALA A 835 30.77 10.43 -4.26
C ALA A 835 29.52 9.55 -4.11
N SER A 836 29.29 9.01 -2.91
CA SER A 836 28.11 8.16 -2.62
C SER A 836 26.81 8.97 -2.65
N ARG A 837 26.81 10.18 -2.06
CA ARG A 837 25.64 11.08 -2.08
C ARG A 837 25.30 11.53 -3.50
N VAL A 838 26.29 12.01 -4.23
CA VAL A 838 26.13 12.44 -5.63
C VAL A 838 25.60 11.31 -6.50
N ALA A 839 26.20 10.12 -6.41
CA ALA A 839 25.78 8.96 -7.18
C ALA A 839 24.33 8.55 -6.89
N LEU A 840 23.90 8.57 -5.63
CA LEU A 840 22.52 8.21 -5.28
C LEU A 840 21.51 9.27 -5.73
N VAL A 841 21.80 10.55 -5.52
CA VAL A 841 20.91 11.64 -5.97
C VAL A 841 20.74 11.62 -7.49
N THR A 842 21.81 11.43 -8.24
CA THR A 842 21.74 11.28 -9.70
C THR A 842 20.93 10.04 -10.10
N HIS A 843 21.05 8.93 -9.36
CA HIS A 843 20.25 7.74 -9.60
C HIS A 843 18.75 7.97 -9.34
N LEU A 844 18.39 8.63 -8.23
CA LEU A 844 17.00 9.00 -7.92
C LEU A 844 16.39 9.93 -8.98
N ALA A 845 17.18 10.87 -9.51
CA ALA A 845 16.76 11.75 -10.60
C ALA A 845 16.48 10.97 -11.90
N LYS A 846 17.31 9.95 -12.22
CA LYS A 846 17.09 9.08 -13.38
C LYS A 846 15.82 8.22 -13.26
N LEU A 847 15.41 7.87 -12.04
CA LEU A 847 14.20 7.10 -11.76
C LEU A 847 12.92 7.97 -11.74
N ASP A 848 12.98 9.24 -12.14
CA ASP A 848 11.90 10.24 -12.01
C ASP A 848 11.25 10.23 -10.61
N CYS A 849 12.06 10.08 -9.55
CA CYS A 849 11.55 10.20 -8.19
C CYS A 849 11.10 11.64 -7.95
N ARG A 850 9.80 11.85 -7.69
CA ARG A 850 9.22 13.18 -7.48
C ARG A 850 9.14 13.62 -6.02
N LYS A 851 9.24 12.70 -5.07
CA LYS A 851 9.08 12.98 -3.64
C LYS A 851 10.37 13.53 -3.04
N ALA A 852 10.30 14.70 -2.41
CA ALA A 852 11.44 15.34 -1.74
C ALA A 852 12.07 14.45 -0.66
N GLN A 853 11.27 13.67 0.06
CA GLN A 853 11.73 12.74 1.10
C GLN A 853 12.83 11.77 0.62
N HIS A 854 12.82 11.37 -0.66
CA HIS A 854 13.82 10.46 -1.22
C HIS A 854 15.21 11.12 -1.25
N TYR A 855 15.24 12.38 -1.70
CA TYR A 855 16.46 13.17 -1.83
C TYR A 855 16.96 13.64 -0.46
N GLN A 856 16.06 13.97 0.47
CA GLN A 856 16.42 14.37 1.82
C GLN A 856 17.17 13.24 2.53
N LEU A 857 16.66 12.02 2.41
CA LEU A 857 17.27 10.85 3.00
C LEU A 857 18.59 10.49 2.29
N ALA A 858 18.68 10.65 0.97
CA ALA A 858 19.93 10.46 0.22
C ALA A 858 21.05 11.41 0.69
N MET A 859 20.67 12.63 1.11
CA MET A 859 21.55 13.72 1.51
C MET A 859 21.93 13.69 3.00
N ASP A 860 21.10 13.06 3.83
CA ASP A 860 21.20 13.11 5.29
C ASP A 860 22.50 12.48 5.81
N THR A 861 23.22 13.21 6.66
CA THR A 861 24.46 12.74 7.30
C THR A 861 24.20 11.90 8.54
N SER A 862 22.95 11.84 9.01
CA SER A 862 22.54 10.98 10.11
C SER A 862 22.66 9.50 9.75
N GLU A 863 22.48 8.67 10.77
CA GLU A 863 22.32 7.23 10.63
C GLU A 863 21.26 6.85 9.58
N GLN A 864 20.14 7.57 9.50
CA GLN A 864 19.07 7.27 8.56
C GLN A 864 19.49 7.47 7.11
N GLY A 865 20.17 8.57 6.81
CA GLY A 865 20.68 8.80 5.46
C GLY A 865 21.81 7.86 5.07
N TYR A 866 22.67 7.52 6.03
CA TYR A 866 23.69 6.48 5.81
C TYR A 866 23.05 5.13 5.49
N ASP A 867 22.06 4.69 6.30
CA ASP A 867 21.33 3.44 6.11
C ASP A 867 20.64 3.40 4.74
N PHE A 868 20.00 4.51 4.37
CA PHE A 868 19.34 4.63 3.08
C PHE A 868 20.30 4.49 1.92
N ARG A 869 21.44 5.21 1.96
CA ARG A 869 22.46 5.11 0.91
C ARG A 869 22.94 3.68 0.70
N LYS A 870 23.18 2.96 1.80
CA LYS A 870 23.64 1.56 1.76
C LYS A 870 22.57 0.59 1.31
N ILE A 871 21.31 0.76 1.74
CA ILE A 871 20.21 -0.10 1.31
C ILE A 871 19.90 0.11 -0.18
N MET A 872 20.03 1.33 -0.69
CA MET A 872 19.76 1.65 -2.10
C MET A 872 20.70 0.92 -3.07
N ASP A 873 21.89 0.48 -2.63
CA ASP A 873 22.75 -0.39 -3.45
C ASP A 873 22.09 -1.75 -3.75
N ASN A 874 21.24 -2.24 -2.84
CA ASN A 874 20.45 -3.47 -3.04
C ASN A 874 19.23 -3.22 -3.95
N VAL A 875 18.73 -1.99 -4.03
CA VAL A 875 17.61 -1.61 -4.91
C VAL A 875 18.04 -1.58 -6.38
N LYS A 876 19.30 -1.22 -6.67
CA LYS A 876 19.87 -1.23 -8.02
C LYS A 876 19.82 -2.62 -8.70
N CYS A 877 19.73 -3.68 -7.91
CA CYS A 877 19.60 -5.05 -8.40
C CYS A 877 18.18 -5.43 -8.85
N PHE A 878 17.18 -4.57 -8.64
CA PHE A 878 15.80 -4.79 -9.07
C PHE A 878 15.63 -4.40 -10.56
N PRO A 879 14.67 -4.99 -11.29
CA PRO A 879 14.25 -4.50 -12.61
C PRO A 879 13.86 -3.01 -12.55
N GLU A 880 14.22 -2.21 -13.57
CA GLU A 880 13.97 -0.75 -13.58
C GLU A 880 12.53 -0.37 -13.26
N VAL A 881 11.56 -1.12 -13.80
CA VAL A 881 10.12 -0.93 -13.55
C VAL A 881 9.70 -1.08 -12.08
N LEU A 882 10.49 -1.78 -11.26
CA LEU A 882 10.23 -1.99 -9.83
C LEU A 882 11.10 -1.12 -8.92
N GLN A 883 12.16 -0.48 -9.46
CA GLN A 883 13.09 0.29 -8.64
C GLN A 883 12.41 1.48 -7.96
N GLN A 884 11.42 2.11 -8.61
CA GLN A 884 10.68 3.24 -8.02
C GLN A 884 9.85 2.80 -6.81
N ASP A 885 9.11 1.70 -6.93
CA ASP A 885 8.30 1.14 -5.84
C ASP A 885 9.17 0.61 -4.69
N ALA A 886 10.29 -0.05 -5.02
CA ALA A 886 11.27 -0.49 -4.04
C ALA A 886 11.92 0.69 -3.29
N THR A 887 12.23 1.78 -4.02
CA THR A 887 12.75 3.03 -3.42
C THR A 887 11.74 3.62 -2.45
N GLN A 888 10.46 3.70 -2.85
CA GLN A 888 9.38 4.18 -1.99
C GLN A 888 9.26 3.33 -0.72
N PHE A 889 9.29 2.00 -0.86
CA PHE A 889 9.23 1.08 0.27
C PHE A 889 10.38 1.31 1.25
N VAL A 890 11.61 1.45 0.76
CA VAL A 890 12.79 1.67 1.62
C VAL A 890 12.65 3.00 2.36
N VAL A 891 12.21 4.06 1.68
CA VAL A 891 12.00 5.37 2.30
C VAL A 891 10.97 5.29 3.41
N ASP A 892 9.80 4.72 3.14
CA ASP A 892 8.73 4.57 4.13
C ASP A 892 9.22 3.75 5.33
N ALA A 893 9.98 2.68 5.08
CA ALA A 893 10.47 1.79 6.12
C ALA A 893 11.60 2.41 6.97
N ILE A 894 12.47 3.26 6.40
CA ILE A 894 13.51 3.99 7.15
C ILE A 894 12.89 5.17 7.92
N ILE A 895 11.95 5.90 7.33
CA ILE A 895 11.30 7.05 7.98
C ILE A 895 10.40 6.59 9.13
N GLN A 896 9.54 5.60 8.88
CA GLN A 896 8.60 5.12 9.89
C GLN A 896 9.30 4.34 11.02
N ARG A 897 10.58 3.95 10.83
CA ARG A 897 11.37 3.05 11.70
C ARG A 897 10.46 2.12 12.49
N GLN A 898 9.65 1.31 11.79
CA GLN A 898 8.49 0.62 12.38
C GLN A 898 8.81 0.07 13.78
N ARG A 899 8.25 0.70 14.82
CA ARG A 899 8.54 0.36 16.22
C ARG A 899 7.82 -0.90 16.71
N GLY A 900 6.97 -1.54 15.90
CA GLY A 900 6.19 -2.70 16.35
C GLY A 900 5.83 -3.68 15.24
N GLY A 901 6.10 -4.97 15.50
CA GLY A 901 5.54 -6.12 14.78
C GLY A 901 6.13 -6.40 13.39
N PHE A 902 6.40 -7.68 13.12
CA PHE A 902 6.69 -8.15 11.76
C PHE A 902 5.50 -7.86 10.85
N PHE A 903 5.79 -7.58 9.58
CA PHE A 903 4.88 -7.57 8.42
C PHE A 903 3.42 -7.92 8.75
N LYS A 904 2.52 -6.92 8.71
CA LYS A 904 1.12 -7.22 8.43
C LYS A 904 1.09 -7.87 7.05
N GLN A 905 0.67 -9.13 7.00
CA GLN A 905 0.64 -10.01 5.83
C GLN A 905 -0.36 -9.57 4.72
N GLY A 906 -0.68 -8.28 4.65
CA GLY A 906 -1.76 -7.68 3.85
C GLY A 906 -1.32 -6.69 2.77
N GLN A 907 -0.05 -6.27 2.68
CA GLN A 907 0.44 -5.51 1.51
C GLN A 907 0.91 -6.46 0.39
N LYS A 908 0.04 -7.39 0.00
CA LYS A 908 0.34 -8.44 -1.01
C LYS A 908 0.42 -7.93 -2.45
N ASN A 909 0.18 -6.64 -2.71
CA ASN A 909 -0.13 -6.18 -4.07
C ASN A 909 0.97 -5.41 -4.79
N LEU A 910 2.07 -5.01 -4.14
CA LEU A 910 3.09 -4.16 -4.80
C LEU A 910 4.23 -4.94 -5.48
N LEU A 911 4.40 -6.23 -5.20
CA LEU A 911 5.44 -7.09 -5.82
C LEU A 911 4.88 -8.48 -6.15
N ALA A 912 3.76 -8.51 -6.89
CA ALA A 912 2.88 -9.66 -7.05
C ALA A 912 3.44 -10.83 -7.90
N GLU A 913 4.60 -10.67 -8.54
CA GLU A 913 5.24 -11.75 -9.32
C GLU A 913 6.13 -12.63 -8.45
N GLU A 914 5.98 -13.95 -8.58
CA GLU A 914 6.65 -14.96 -7.74
C GLU A 914 8.19 -14.89 -7.81
N LYS A 915 8.76 -14.49 -8.95
CA LYS A 915 10.22 -14.25 -9.12
C LYS A 915 10.73 -13.01 -8.37
N ASN A 916 9.89 -11.97 -8.24
CA ASN A 916 10.26 -10.71 -7.59
C ASN A 916 10.00 -10.73 -6.07
N ARG A 917 9.25 -11.73 -5.59
CA ARG A 917 8.94 -11.93 -4.17
C ARG A 917 10.18 -12.22 -3.33
N ASN A 918 11.18 -12.93 -3.87
CA ASN A 918 12.42 -13.23 -3.15
C ASN A 918 13.28 -11.97 -2.94
N TYR A 919 13.42 -11.14 -3.98
CA TYR A 919 14.10 -9.85 -3.89
C TYR A 919 13.37 -8.90 -2.93
N GLY A 920 12.05 -8.81 -3.05
CA GLY A 920 11.21 -8.03 -2.14
C GLY A 920 11.33 -8.47 -0.68
N ASN A 921 11.26 -9.78 -0.40
CA ASN A 921 11.40 -10.31 0.96
C ASN A 921 12.80 -10.08 1.55
N ALA A 922 13.86 -10.26 0.74
CA ALA A 922 15.23 -10.03 1.19
C ALA A 922 15.48 -8.56 1.51
N LEU A 923 15.07 -7.64 0.62
CA LEU A 923 15.15 -6.20 0.85
C LEU A 923 14.36 -5.78 2.10
N ALA A 924 13.14 -6.26 2.22
CA ALA A 924 12.29 -6.05 3.39
C ALA A 924 12.94 -6.50 4.70
N MET A 925 13.57 -7.69 4.70
CA MET A 925 14.26 -8.21 5.87
C MET A 925 15.50 -7.39 6.20
N ARG A 926 16.32 -7.01 5.20
CA ARG A 926 17.50 -6.15 5.40
C ARG A 926 17.11 -4.81 6.01
N VAL A 927 16.06 -4.15 5.51
CA VAL A 927 15.57 -2.89 6.08
C VAL A 927 15.08 -3.07 7.53
N LEU A 928 14.36 -4.15 7.81
CA LEU A 928 13.91 -4.47 9.17
C LEU A 928 15.09 -4.68 10.12
N LEU A 929 16.12 -5.41 9.70
CA LEU A 929 17.31 -5.68 10.51
C LEU A 929 18.15 -4.40 10.74
N VAL A 930 18.30 -3.54 9.75
CA VAL A 930 18.95 -2.22 9.91
C VAL A 930 18.22 -1.39 10.97
N ASN A 931 16.90 -1.31 10.89
CA ASN A 931 16.09 -0.63 11.91
C ASN A 931 16.26 -1.24 13.31
N ARG A 932 16.40 -2.57 13.42
CA ARG A 932 16.70 -3.24 14.68
C ARG A 932 18.08 -2.90 15.21
N PHE A 933 19.09 -2.87 14.34
CA PHE A 933 20.45 -2.54 14.73
C PHE A 933 20.55 -1.12 15.28
N ARG A 934 19.85 -0.17 14.66
CA ARG A 934 19.71 1.20 15.18
C ARG A 934 19.00 1.26 16.53
N GLN A 935 17.91 0.50 16.73
CA GLN A 935 17.24 0.42 18.05
C GLN A 935 18.14 -0.15 19.16
N LEU A 936 19.11 -0.99 18.79
CA LEU A 936 20.10 -1.59 19.69
C LEU A 936 21.36 -0.74 19.87
N GLY A 937 21.50 0.39 19.14
CA GLY A 937 22.69 1.24 19.19
C GLY A 937 23.94 0.56 18.63
N LEU A 938 23.78 -0.29 17.60
CA LEU A 938 24.91 -0.96 16.93
C LEU A 938 25.56 -0.03 15.89
N GLY A 939 26.89 -0.15 15.76
CA GLY A 939 27.68 0.73 14.89
C GLY A 939 27.53 0.44 13.40
N ASN A 940 27.93 1.42 12.58
CA ASN A 940 27.84 1.38 11.12
C ASN A 940 28.54 0.16 10.48
N HIS A 941 29.63 -0.33 11.06
CA HIS A 941 30.35 -1.50 10.54
C HIS A 941 29.53 -2.79 10.53
N LEU A 942 28.62 -3.00 11.50
CA LEU A 942 27.70 -4.15 11.47
C LEU A 942 26.64 -3.97 10.39
N ILE A 943 26.20 -2.73 10.16
CA ILE A 943 25.20 -2.41 9.12
C ILE A 943 25.81 -2.56 7.73
N ASP A 944 27.06 -2.13 7.55
CA ASP A 944 27.82 -2.36 6.32
C ASP A 944 27.87 -3.84 5.99
N LEU A 945 28.31 -4.68 6.96
CA LEU A 945 28.38 -6.13 6.74
C LEU A 945 27.00 -6.75 6.49
N LEU A 946 25.97 -6.28 7.18
CA LEU A 946 24.58 -6.72 6.99
C LEU A 946 24.04 -6.42 5.59
N LEU A 947 24.50 -5.34 4.97
CA LEU A 947 24.04 -4.86 3.66
C LEU A 947 24.98 -5.26 2.51
N GLU A 948 26.14 -5.82 2.84
CA GLU A 948 27.12 -6.30 1.88
C GLU A 948 26.60 -7.53 1.12
N GLU A 949 26.96 -7.62 -0.16
CA GLU A 949 26.62 -8.74 -1.04
C GLU A 949 27.74 -9.78 -1.18
N SER A 950 28.83 -9.64 -0.41
CA SER A 950 29.88 -10.64 -0.30
C SER A 950 29.40 -11.89 0.43
N GLU A 951 30.12 -13.00 0.29
CA GLU A 951 29.81 -14.25 0.99
C GLU A 951 29.74 -14.06 2.50
N LYS A 952 30.67 -13.27 3.05
CA LYS A 952 30.71 -12.91 4.46
C LYS A 952 29.50 -12.08 4.88
N GLY A 953 29.09 -11.09 4.07
CA GLY A 953 27.91 -10.28 4.33
C GLY A 953 26.60 -11.09 4.30
N ARG A 954 26.46 -11.99 3.32
CA ARG A 954 25.32 -12.91 3.24
C ARG A 954 25.27 -13.86 4.44
N HIS A 955 26.43 -14.39 4.85
CA HIS A 955 26.51 -15.26 6.01
C HIS A 955 26.12 -14.52 7.31
N PHE A 956 26.61 -13.29 7.48
CA PHE A 956 26.21 -12.43 8.60
C PHE A 956 24.70 -12.13 8.59
N PHE A 957 24.13 -11.79 7.43
CA PHE A 957 22.70 -11.55 7.26
C PHE A 957 21.84 -12.77 7.64
N ASN A 958 22.23 -13.98 7.22
CA ASN A 958 21.50 -15.21 7.53
C ASN A 958 21.51 -15.52 9.03
N LEU A 959 22.69 -15.41 9.68
CA LEU A 959 22.83 -15.61 11.12
C LEU A 959 21.98 -14.61 11.93
N VAL A 960 22.00 -13.33 11.56
CA VAL A 960 21.19 -12.29 12.23
C VAL A 960 19.69 -12.53 12.03
N THR A 961 19.28 -12.96 10.83
CA THR A 961 17.88 -13.29 10.52
C THR A 961 17.39 -14.47 11.36
N GLN A 962 18.23 -15.49 11.54
CA GLN A 962 17.93 -16.64 12.40
C GLN A 962 17.74 -16.22 13.86
N VAL A 963 18.63 -15.37 14.38
CA VAL A 963 18.53 -14.81 15.74
C VAL A 963 17.20 -14.08 15.93
N GLU A 964 16.87 -13.12 15.05
CA GLU A 964 15.61 -12.35 15.18
C GLU A 964 14.36 -13.25 15.07
N THR A 965 14.38 -14.25 14.19
CA THR A 965 13.28 -15.21 14.04
C THR A 965 13.04 -16.01 15.33
N ARG A 966 14.13 -16.43 15.99
CA ARG A 966 14.04 -17.15 17.26
C ARG A 966 13.50 -16.29 18.38
N PHE A 967 14.04 -15.08 18.55
CA PHE A 967 13.58 -14.17 19.59
C PHE A 967 12.14 -13.69 19.37
N GLN A 968 11.71 -13.51 18.12
CA GLN A 968 10.31 -13.22 17.84
C GLN A 968 9.38 -14.36 18.28
N THR A 969 9.76 -15.61 18.01
CA THR A 969 8.98 -16.79 18.41
C THR A 969 8.83 -16.86 19.93
N ILE A 970 9.93 -16.59 20.65
CA ILE A 970 9.93 -16.52 22.11
C ILE A 970 9.01 -15.39 22.62
N ARG A 971 9.15 -14.18 22.08
CA ARG A 971 8.31 -13.02 22.48
C ARG A 971 6.83 -13.29 22.23
N ARG A 972 6.46 -13.87 21.08
CA ARG A 972 5.05 -14.19 20.76
C ARG A 972 4.48 -15.18 21.78
N ARG A 973 5.23 -16.23 22.12
CA ARG A 973 4.81 -17.20 23.14
C ARG A 973 4.69 -16.57 24.52
N LEU A 974 5.65 -15.74 24.92
CA LEU A 974 5.60 -15.03 26.20
C LEU A 974 4.44 -14.04 26.25
N LEU A 975 4.13 -13.34 25.16
CA LEU A 975 2.95 -12.46 25.09
C LEU A 975 1.64 -13.23 25.28
N SER A 976 1.49 -14.38 24.61
CA SER A 976 0.27 -15.18 24.67
C SER A 976 0.09 -15.91 26.00
N HIS A 977 1.19 -16.36 26.62
CA HIS A 977 1.11 -17.29 27.75
C HIS A 977 1.77 -16.78 29.02
N ALA A 978 2.52 -15.67 28.99
CA ALA A 978 3.24 -15.15 30.14
C ALA A 978 3.61 -13.64 30.11
N PRO A 979 2.63 -12.72 30.06
CA PRO A 979 2.88 -11.30 29.88
C PRO A 979 3.78 -10.68 30.97
N ASP A 980 3.63 -11.08 32.25
CA ASP A 980 4.47 -10.57 33.35
C ASP A 980 5.94 -11.02 33.22
N LYS A 981 6.15 -12.23 32.69
CA LYS A 981 7.50 -12.73 32.38
C LYS A 981 8.06 -12.00 31.17
N GLN A 982 7.23 -11.68 30.17
CA GLN A 982 7.63 -10.91 29.01
C GLN A 982 8.16 -9.53 29.42
N ALA A 983 7.47 -8.80 30.30
CA ALA A 983 7.88 -7.48 30.75
C ALA A 983 9.31 -7.48 31.34
N ARG A 984 9.64 -8.49 32.16
CA ARG A 984 10.98 -8.67 32.74
C ARG A 984 12.01 -9.19 31.73
N TYR A 985 11.57 -9.93 30.72
CA TYR A 985 12.43 -10.56 29.70
C TYR A 985 12.99 -9.57 28.67
N LEU A 986 12.26 -8.49 28.34
CA LEU A 986 12.58 -7.61 27.20
C LEU A 986 13.96 -6.93 27.30
N GLU A 987 14.34 -6.41 28.46
CA GLU A 987 15.61 -5.67 28.59
C GLU A 987 16.84 -6.60 28.61
N PRO A 988 16.85 -7.72 29.35
CA PRO A 988 17.93 -8.71 29.23
C PRO A 988 18.05 -9.31 27.83
N GLU A 989 16.92 -9.49 27.13
CA GLU A 989 16.92 -9.96 25.73
C GLU A 989 17.57 -8.93 24.82
N ARG A 990 17.29 -7.65 25.03
CA ARG A 990 17.92 -6.55 24.30
C ARG A 990 19.43 -6.55 24.49
N GLN A 991 19.91 -6.66 25.73
CA GLN A 991 21.33 -6.70 26.06
C GLN A 991 22.03 -7.91 25.43
N TYR A 992 21.40 -9.08 25.53
CA TYR A 992 21.93 -10.31 24.96
C TYR A 992 22.08 -10.20 23.43
N ARG A 993 21.03 -9.75 22.71
CA ARG A 993 21.10 -9.57 21.25
C ARG A 993 22.19 -8.58 20.83
N THR A 994 22.36 -7.48 21.56
CA THR A 994 23.42 -6.51 21.28
C THR A 994 24.82 -7.14 21.38
N GLN A 995 25.07 -7.95 22.41
CA GLN A 995 26.34 -8.66 22.55
C GLN A 995 26.50 -9.76 21.49
N LEU A 996 25.41 -10.47 21.20
CA LEU A 996 25.38 -11.55 20.22
C LEU A 996 25.78 -11.06 18.82
N TYR A 997 25.20 -9.96 18.35
CA TYR A 997 25.54 -9.40 17.05
C TYR A 997 27.00 -8.93 16.95
N LYS A 998 27.55 -8.37 18.04
CA LYS A 998 28.98 -8.01 18.11
C LYS A 998 29.87 -9.24 18.07
N MET A 999 29.53 -10.29 18.82
CA MET A 999 30.29 -11.54 18.82
C MET A 999 30.27 -12.23 17.45
N ILE A 1000 29.12 -12.28 16.78
CA ILE A 1000 29.00 -12.81 15.41
C ILE A 1000 29.88 -11.98 14.46
N TYR A 1001 29.79 -10.64 14.53
CA TYR A 1001 30.62 -9.77 13.71
C TYR A 1001 32.12 -10.02 13.94
N ASP A 1002 32.58 -10.05 15.19
CA ASP A 1002 33.99 -10.28 15.54
C ASP A 1002 34.47 -11.62 15.01
N ALA A 1003 33.66 -12.67 15.16
CA ALA A 1003 34.00 -14.02 14.72
C ALA A 1003 34.10 -14.16 13.20
N LEU A 1004 33.30 -13.40 12.44
CA LEU A 1004 33.38 -13.40 10.98
C LEU A 1004 34.47 -12.47 10.44
N CYS A 1005 34.86 -11.44 11.21
CA CYS A 1005 35.81 -10.42 10.77
C CYS A 1005 37.26 -10.68 11.16
N HIS A 1006 37.54 -11.52 12.16
CA HIS A 1006 38.89 -11.82 12.60
C HIS A 1006 39.32 -13.22 12.15
N GLU A 1007 40.55 -13.31 11.64
CA GLU A 1007 41.23 -14.57 11.41
C GLU A 1007 42.37 -14.76 12.43
N PRO A 1008 42.52 -15.94 13.04
CA PRO A 1008 41.68 -17.14 12.89
C PRO A 1008 40.32 -16.99 13.59
N ARG A 1009 39.28 -17.65 13.04
CA ARG A 1009 37.95 -17.70 13.68
C ARG A 1009 38.05 -18.33 15.07
N PRO A 1010 37.21 -17.91 16.03
CA PRO A 1010 37.20 -18.50 17.35
C PRO A 1010 36.79 -19.96 17.29
N ASP A 1011 37.46 -20.80 18.08
CA ASP A 1011 37.05 -22.19 18.29
C ASP A 1011 35.61 -22.26 18.80
N LYS A 1012 34.88 -23.30 18.39
CA LYS A 1012 33.46 -23.50 18.72
C LYS A 1012 33.20 -23.43 20.23
N ASP A 1013 34.03 -24.09 21.03
CA ASP A 1013 33.80 -24.18 22.47
C ASP A 1013 34.14 -22.85 23.17
N ALA A 1014 35.17 -22.16 22.68
CA ALA A 1014 35.50 -20.80 23.14
C ALA A 1014 34.39 -19.78 22.80
N PHE A 1015 33.79 -19.86 21.61
CA PHE A 1015 32.67 -19.00 21.23
C PHE A 1015 31.42 -19.32 22.09
N LEU A 1016 31.11 -20.61 22.28
CA LEU A 1016 29.98 -21.03 23.11
C LEU A 1016 30.12 -20.60 24.57
N GLN A 1017 31.34 -20.61 25.13
CA GLN A 1017 31.58 -20.08 26.49
C GLN A 1017 31.27 -18.58 26.59
N ARG A 1018 31.64 -17.79 25.56
CA ARG A 1018 31.33 -16.35 25.52
C ARG A 1018 29.82 -16.10 25.40
N LEU A 1019 29.11 -16.92 24.61
CA LEU A 1019 27.64 -16.89 24.53
C LEU A 1019 27.00 -17.18 25.89
N LYS A 1020 27.42 -18.27 26.56
CA LYS A 1020 26.92 -18.65 27.89
C LYS A 1020 27.11 -17.56 28.94
N HIS A 1021 28.23 -16.83 28.87
CA HIS A 1021 28.47 -15.70 29.75
C HIS A 1021 27.51 -14.53 29.46
N ALA A 1022 27.29 -14.22 28.18
CA ALA A 1022 26.41 -13.15 27.73
C ALA A 1022 24.91 -13.43 28.03
N GLU A 1023 24.46 -14.69 27.94
CA GLU A 1023 23.06 -15.05 28.16
C GLU A 1023 22.67 -15.13 29.65
N ALA A 1024 23.62 -15.17 30.59
CA ALA A 1024 23.33 -15.44 32.00
C ALA A 1024 22.21 -14.56 32.61
N PRO A 1025 22.15 -13.22 32.39
CA PRO A 1025 21.07 -12.38 32.89
C PRO A 1025 19.70 -12.72 32.25
N LEU A 1026 19.71 -13.08 30.97
CA LEU A 1026 18.52 -13.50 30.22
C LEU A 1026 18.02 -14.86 30.71
N MET A 1027 18.95 -15.79 30.97
CA MET A 1027 18.66 -17.14 31.40
C MET A 1027 18.10 -17.21 32.82
N ALA A 1028 18.50 -16.29 33.71
CA ALA A 1028 17.91 -16.15 35.05
C ALA A 1028 16.38 -16.01 34.98
N ILE A 1029 15.87 -15.25 34.01
CA ILE A 1029 14.43 -15.05 33.78
C ILE A 1029 13.87 -16.19 32.92
N ALA A 1030 14.58 -16.60 31.86
CA ALA A 1030 14.12 -17.65 30.95
C ALA A 1030 13.83 -18.97 31.69
N ASN A 1031 14.62 -19.28 32.73
CA ASN A 1031 14.50 -20.48 33.56
C ASN A 1031 13.33 -20.47 34.56
N GLU A 1032 12.70 -19.32 34.81
CA GLU A 1032 11.50 -19.26 35.68
C GLU A 1032 10.37 -20.11 35.09
N ASP A 1033 9.92 -21.11 35.84
CA ASP A 1033 8.83 -22.00 35.41
C ASP A 1033 7.52 -21.64 36.11
N ARG A 1034 6.43 -21.57 35.33
CA ARG A 1034 5.07 -21.37 35.86
C ARG A 1034 4.52 -22.62 36.53
N HIS A 1035 4.89 -23.79 36.00
CA HIS A 1035 4.37 -25.08 36.45
C HIS A 1035 5.50 -26.10 36.59
N PRO A 1036 6.43 -25.90 37.55
CA PRO A 1036 7.62 -26.75 37.70
C PRO A 1036 7.26 -28.22 37.94
N LEU A 1037 6.17 -28.50 38.66
CA LEU A 1037 5.69 -29.87 38.89
C LEU A 1037 5.20 -30.52 37.59
N LEU A 1038 4.39 -29.81 36.80
CA LEU A 1038 3.90 -30.32 35.52
C LEU A 1038 5.06 -30.59 34.55
N ARG A 1039 6.02 -29.67 34.46
CA ARG A 1039 7.22 -29.85 33.62
C ARG A 1039 8.02 -31.06 34.07
N LYS A 1040 8.26 -31.21 35.37
CA LYS A 1040 9.00 -32.35 35.93
C LYS A 1040 8.30 -33.68 35.63
N THR A 1041 6.96 -33.73 35.72
CA THR A 1041 6.18 -34.90 35.33
C THR A 1041 6.28 -35.19 33.84
N LEU A 1042 6.13 -34.18 32.98
CA LEU A 1042 6.29 -34.32 31.53
C LEU A 1042 7.70 -34.75 31.13
N MET A 1043 8.73 -34.25 31.81
CA MET A 1043 10.12 -34.68 31.64
C MET A 1043 10.25 -36.16 31.96
N MET A 1044 9.75 -36.64 33.11
CA MET A 1044 9.85 -38.07 33.45
C MET A 1044 9.10 -38.95 32.43
N VAL A 1045 7.83 -38.62 32.13
CA VAL A 1045 6.99 -39.42 31.24
C VAL A 1045 7.55 -39.43 29.82
N THR A 1046 7.88 -38.26 29.26
CA THR A 1046 8.35 -38.16 27.88
C THR A 1046 9.69 -38.87 27.73
N ASN A 1047 10.64 -38.67 28.65
CA ASN A 1047 11.94 -39.31 28.55
C ASN A 1047 11.89 -40.82 28.76
N LEU A 1048 10.99 -41.31 29.62
CA LEU A 1048 10.73 -42.75 29.73
C LEU A 1048 10.20 -43.31 28.41
N LEU A 1049 9.20 -42.66 27.82
CA LEU A 1049 8.61 -43.09 26.55
C LEU A 1049 9.62 -43.00 25.40
N THR A 1050 10.40 -41.92 25.28
CA THR A 1050 11.38 -41.78 24.20
C THR A 1050 12.55 -42.74 24.36
N LEU A 1051 13.02 -43.01 25.57
CA LEU A 1051 14.05 -44.02 25.81
C LEU A 1051 13.56 -45.43 25.44
N ILE A 1052 12.31 -45.77 25.79
CA ILE A 1052 11.71 -47.07 25.44
C ILE A 1052 11.48 -47.20 23.93
N PHE A 1053 10.84 -46.21 23.30
CA PHE A 1053 10.37 -46.34 21.91
C PHE A 1053 11.42 -45.96 20.87
N THR A 1054 12.40 -45.11 21.21
CA THR A 1054 13.42 -44.65 20.26
C THR A 1054 14.82 -45.11 20.64
N VAL A 1055 14.97 -45.92 21.70
CA VAL A 1055 16.26 -46.40 22.21
C VAL A 1055 17.23 -45.21 22.45
N GLY A 1056 16.67 -44.09 22.93
CA GLY A 1056 17.43 -42.86 23.20
C GLY A 1056 17.88 -42.06 21.97
N ILE A 1057 17.55 -42.46 20.74
CA ILE A 1057 17.90 -41.71 19.52
C ILE A 1057 17.25 -40.31 19.55
N ALA A 1058 15.99 -40.21 19.97
CA ALA A 1058 15.31 -38.92 20.09
C ALA A 1058 15.98 -38.02 21.13
N ASN A 1059 16.43 -38.58 22.26
CA ASN A 1059 17.18 -37.87 23.30
C ASN A 1059 18.56 -37.41 22.81
N ALA A 1060 19.27 -38.24 22.05
CA ALA A 1060 20.54 -37.87 21.44
C ALA A 1060 20.39 -36.77 20.38
N TYR A 1061 19.31 -36.83 19.59
CA TYR A 1061 18.98 -35.76 18.64
C TYR A 1061 18.64 -34.46 19.37
N HIS A 1062 17.82 -34.53 20.43
CA HIS A 1062 17.49 -33.40 21.29
C HIS A 1062 18.75 -32.80 21.93
N TYR A 1063 19.67 -33.62 22.45
CA TYR A 1063 20.95 -33.16 22.97
C TYR A 1063 21.78 -32.42 21.92
N ARG A 1064 21.82 -32.93 20.68
CA ARG A 1064 22.54 -32.24 19.59
C ARG A 1064 21.91 -30.90 19.23
N GLN A 1065 20.60 -30.75 19.34
CA GLN A 1065 19.87 -29.53 18.98
C GLN A 1065 19.89 -28.51 20.12
N CYS A 1066 19.57 -28.95 21.34
CA CYS A 1066 19.24 -28.10 22.46
C CYS A 1066 20.28 -28.15 23.58
N GLY A 1067 21.27 -29.04 23.53
CA GLY A 1067 22.31 -29.21 24.55
C GLY A 1067 21.89 -29.98 25.80
N ASP A 1068 20.62 -30.33 25.91
CA ASP A 1068 20.03 -31.06 27.03
C ASP A 1068 19.64 -32.47 26.55
N PHE A 1069 19.98 -33.51 27.32
CA PHE A 1069 19.65 -34.88 26.91
C PHE A 1069 18.18 -35.21 27.18
N LEU A 1070 17.59 -34.59 28.21
CA LEU A 1070 16.23 -34.86 28.61
C LEU A 1070 15.27 -33.84 27.98
N PHE A 1071 14.18 -34.32 27.37
CA PHE A 1071 13.06 -33.48 26.95
C PHE A 1071 12.45 -32.78 28.15
N PHE A 1072 12.08 -31.50 28.01
CA PHE A 1072 11.49 -30.68 29.09
C PHE A 1072 12.41 -30.44 30.30
N GLU A 1073 13.73 -30.63 30.18
CA GLU A 1073 14.70 -30.33 31.23
C GLU A 1073 14.62 -28.85 31.65
N ARG A 1074 14.49 -27.96 30.66
CA ARG A 1074 14.34 -26.51 30.83
C ARG A 1074 12.97 -26.03 30.33
N PRO A 1075 12.49 -24.84 30.76
CA PRO A 1075 11.34 -24.23 30.10
C PRO A 1075 11.65 -23.97 28.63
N ALA A 1076 10.63 -24.06 27.77
CA ALA A 1076 10.77 -23.89 26.32
C ALA A 1076 11.35 -22.51 25.90
N THR A 1077 11.42 -21.52 26.80
CA THR A 1077 12.13 -20.24 26.59
C THR A 1077 13.63 -20.39 26.73
N SER A 1078 14.08 -21.05 27.80
CA SER A 1078 15.49 -21.32 28.05
C SER A 1078 16.05 -22.32 27.03
N GLU A 1079 15.30 -23.37 26.71
CA GLU A 1079 15.69 -24.34 25.67
C GLU A 1079 15.86 -23.67 24.30
N GLY A 1080 14.97 -22.73 23.96
CA GLY A 1080 15.04 -22.00 22.69
C GLY A 1080 16.24 -21.06 22.57
N ILE A 1081 16.77 -20.54 23.68
CA ILE A 1081 18.00 -19.73 23.70
C ILE A 1081 19.21 -20.66 23.59
N ASN A 1082 19.27 -21.72 24.40
CA ASN A 1082 20.40 -22.66 24.38
C ASN A 1082 20.56 -23.35 23.01
N ALA A 1083 19.44 -23.68 22.34
CA ALA A 1083 19.47 -24.24 20.98
C ALA A 1083 20.04 -23.25 19.96
N LEU A 1084 19.69 -21.96 20.06
CA LEU A 1084 20.25 -20.91 19.22
C LEU A 1084 21.76 -20.79 19.43
N ASP A 1085 22.22 -20.79 20.68
CA ASP A 1085 23.64 -20.65 21.01
C ASP A 1085 24.49 -21.79 20.44
N ILE A 1086 24.00 -23.02 20.54
CA ILE A 1086 24.65 -24.20 19.97
C ILE A 1086 24.70 -24.12 18.44
N GLU A 1087 23.62 -23.67 17.81
CA GLU A 1087 23.52 -23.54 16.37
C GLU A 1087 24.47 -22.47 15.82
N LEU A 1088 24.56 -21.32 16.50
CA LEU A 1088 25.49 -20.25 16.16
C LEU A 1088 26.95 -20.70 16.34
N ALA A 1089 27.27 -21.35 17.46
CA ALA A 1089 28.63 -21.84 17.72
C ALA A 1089 29.07 -22.89 16.69
N LYS A 1090 28.16 -23.79 16.27
CA LYS A 1090 28.45 -24.75 15.19
C LYS A 1090 28.70 -24.06 13.86
N THR A 1091 27.90 -23.05 13.54
CA THR A 1091 27.99 -22.36 12.25
C THR A 1091 29.25 -21.51 12.15
N ILE A 1092 29.64 -20.85 13.24
CA ILE A 1092 30.85 -20.02 13.30
C ILE A 1092 32.13 -20.86 13.42
N GLY A 1093 32.10 -21.93 14.23
CA GLY A 1093 33.24 -22.80 14.49
C GLY A 1093 33.51 -23.85 13.41
N ALA A 1094 32.71 -23.91 12.35
CA ALA A 1094 33.00 -24.73 11.18
C ALA A 1094 34.18 -24.11 10.39
N PRO A 1095 35.16 -24.90 9.92
CA PRO A 1095 36.22 -24.39 9.05
C PRO A 1095 35.60 -23.73 7.82
N ALA A 1096 36.14 -22.58 7.41
CA ALA A 1096 35.72 -21.91 6.18
C ALA A 1096 35.86 -22.92 5.02
N ALA A 1097 34.77 -23.15 4.29
CA ALA A 1097 34.68 -24.16 3.25
C ALA A 1097 35.42 -23.75 1.97
#